data_AF-A0A7S4MEY4-F1
#
_entry.id   AF-A0A7S4MEY4-F1
#
_cell.length_a   1.000
_cell.length_b   1.000
_cell.length_c   1.000
_cell.angle_alpha   90.00
_cell.angle_beta   90.00
_cell.angle_gamma   90.00
#
_symmetry.space_group_name_H-M   'P 1'
#
loop_
_entity.id
_entity.type
_entity.pdbx_description
1 polymer ?
#
loop_
_entity_poly.entity_id
_entity_poly.type
_entity_poly.pdbx_seq_one_letter_code
_entity_poly.pdbx_strand_id
1 'polypeptide(L)'
;MSRSRHTIDTEEADALSHSHHRGACTKHRHKRLSLWWRMRLKRVVLFWPVKLCQLLCVVYILVLTFFEAPLGIVDPESGDIIDVSSGKNTENGVIFVNGDYRAVVAQGGRQKFCLAMSRMSAFSMYPVLVLVFLTKCKALHSVFSKTPLSMFLILNDSHELHIYAGNFIIVDSIVHTYFHIMRWVEQKNVHLLWETRTGLSGLLVIVFIPLIVVPMVFLKRVSYELRKLLHSLFFGFAVGLCFHVPTSAFPNGGFIAWVMGGCIIVYTIDAAYVYLRMTEKIETPSFQVLSSGVQISMPVSARFQQRQEKGGFAYICLPWVNRMQWHAFSLFEDPTEPNKKQMFMMKTGDWTTTVHKALQRDTVRPVWLQGPFTTPFKKTESFDNQILVASGIGITPALSIIQAHRESRRLNLIWAVRDAAMLEFFLEHMYLDHDGWNLIFYTGCKPLIPALEELNTNVRVIKGRPNLKIVIPNIIYGIESSVGLPETYTPSEMAKMRTLLSERMRELDGMIDLTSNDKLAELIAFAKSHGFLFTEILSDMETQNMSRRNLNIEQADDSISSLLSESNKNEPDTAPDHEAPHSSRSNRKRRRGDLRATTVLHQIREYGANEAQQEQDFGLSHESLLRGESASSLRRRGSYASESSSASGVPNKRRFSLLRESLLRNQSNILPTRSITSAFKPWEKNKGARTYVRGLDPDTVLPTWGILYCGGSAAVQDALQQISEEYDISMEVESFNW
;
A
#
# COMPACT_ATOMS: atom_id res chain seq x y z
N MET A 1 -47.68 -6.90 -72.86
CA MET A 1 -48.05 -5.48 -72.68
C MET A 1 -47.20 -4.95 -71.52
N SER A 2 -45.95 -4.59 -71.74
CA SER A 2 -45.44 -3.23 -71.99
C SER A 2 -46.05 -2.08 -71.15
N ARG A 3 -45.14 -1.30 -70.53
CA ARG A 3 -45.22 0.06 -69.96
C ARG A 3 -45.83 0.18 -68.54
N SER A 4 -45.18 0.66 -67.47
CA SER A 4 -44.07 1.60 -67.14
C SER A 4 -44.61 2.81 -66.36
N ARG A 5 -43.81 3.25 -65.37
CA ARG A 5 -43.85 4.47 -64.50
C ARG A 5 -44.49 4.20 -63.13
N HIS A 6 -43.81 4.39 -62.00
CA HIS A 6 -42.78 5.37 -61.65
C HIS A 6 -41.59 4.78 -60.87
N THR A 7 -40.38 5.14 -61.31
CA THR A 7 -39.12 5.19 -60.57
C THR A 7 -39.02 6.49 -59.78
N ILE A 8 -38.29 6.49 -58.65
CA ILE A 8 -37.18 7.42 -58.31
C ILE A 8 -36.87 7.31 -56.78
N ASP A 9 -35.58 7.17 -56.47
CA ASP A 9 -34.86 7.34 -55.19
C ASP A 9 -34.78 6.20 -54.14
N THR A 10 -33.91 5.21 -54.39
CA THR A 10 -33.28 4.40 -53.31
C THR A 10 -31.79 4.07 -53.56
N GLU A 11 -31.04 4.87 -54.32
CA GLU A 11 -29.60 4.60 -54.57
C GLU A 11 -28.61 5.52 -53.84
N GLU A 12 -29.06 6.44 -52.97
CA GLU A 12 -28.17 7.33 -52.21
C GLU A 12 -27.90 6.90 -50.75
N ALA A 13 -28.56 5.85 -50.25
CA ALA A 13 -28.44 5.42 -48.86
C ALA A 13 -27.31 4.41 -48.58
N ASP A 14 -26.87 3.64 -49.58
CA ASP A 14 -25.90 2.54 -49.35
C ASP A 14 -24.43 2.92 -49.63
N ALA A 15 -24.16 4.09 -50.21
CA ALA A 15 -22.79 4.56 -50.45
C ALA A 15 -22.14 5.25 -49.22
N LEU A 16 -22.92 5.66 -48.21
CA LEU A 16 -22.43 6.32 -46.98
C LEU A 16 -22.21 5.35 -45.80
N SER A 17 -22.69 4.12 -45.90
CA SER A 17 -22.56 3.07 -44.87
C SER A 17 -21.21 2.34 -44.91
N HIS A 18 -20.56 2.26 -46.08
CA HIS A 18 -19.34 1.47 -46.26
C HIS A 18 -18.00 2.23 -46.11
N SER A 19 -18.00 3.55 -45.95
CA SER A 19 -16.77 4.33 -45.71
C SER A 19 -16.42 4.48 -44.21
N HIS A 20 -17.37 4.34 -43.29
CA HIS A 20 -17.14 4.54 -41.85
C HIS A 20 -16.60 3.31 -41.10
N HIS A 21 -16.71 2.09 -41.65
CA HIS A 21 -16.27 0.87 -40.95
C HIS A 21 -14.82 0.44 -41.23
N ARG A 22 -14.11 1.04 -42.18
CA ARG A 22 -12.67 0.77 -42.40
C ARG A 22 -11.72 1.70 -41.63
N GLY A 23 -12.22 2.81 -41.05
CA GLY A 23 -11.42 3.75 -40.25
C GLY A 23 -11.32 3.44 -38.75
N ALA A 24 -12.19 2.57 -38.21
CA ALA A 24 -12.23 2.25 -36.78
C ALA A 24 -11.28 1.09 -36.39
N CYS A 25 -10.99 0.18 -37.33
CA CYS A 25 -10.14 -0.98 -37.07
C CYS A 25 -8.63 -0.67 -37.13
N THR A 26 -8.23 0.41 -37.81
CA THR A 26 -6.83 0.87 -37.90
C THR A 26 -6.44 1.78 -36.73
N LYS A 27 -7.37 2.59 -36.19
CA LYS A 27 -7.14 3.43 -35.00
C LYS A 27 -6.88 2.64 -33.71
N HIS A 28 -7.49 1.46 -33.55
CA HIS A 28 -7.21 0.60 -32.38
C HIS A 28 -5.84 -0.10 -32.46
N ARG A 29 -5.31 -0.32 -33.67
CA ARG A 29 -3.99 -0.93 -33.90
C ARG A 29 -2.84 0.08 -33.69
N HIS A 30 -3.06 1.35 -34.08
CA HIS A 30 -2.08 2.43 -33.83
C HIS A 30 -1.95 2.84 -32.36
N LYS A 31 -3.01 2.75 -31.54
CA LYS A 31 -2.94 3.01 -30.09
C LYS A 31 -2.16 1.94 -29.31
N ARG A 32 -2.17 0.68 -29.74
CA ARG A 32 -1.34 -0.38 -29.12
C ARG A 32 0.15 -0.20 -29.41
N LEU A 33 0.49 0.25 -30.62
CA LEU A 33 1.86 0.61 -30.97
C LEU A 33 2.34 1.80 -30.14
N SER A 34 1.52 2.83 -29.91
CA SER A 34 1.90 3.97 -29.07
C SER A 34 2.09 3.59 -27.59
N LEU A 35 1.33 2.63 -27.06
CA LEU A 35 1.48 2.16 -25.68
C LEU A 35 2.80 1.42 -25.46
N TRP A 36 3.15 0.53 -26.39
CA TRP A 36 4.43 -0.19 -26.37
C TRP A 36 5.61 0.77 -26.49
N TRP A 37 5.52 1.76 -27.40
CA TRP A 37 6.53 2.79 -27.55
C TRP A 37 6.64 3.70 -26.32
N ARG A 38 5.54 4.14 -25.71
CA ARG A 38 5.56 4.98 -24.50
C ARG A 38 6.09 4.24 -23.27
N MET A 39 5.71 2.99 -23.05
CA MET A 39 6.29 2.16 -21.98
C MET A 39 7.78 1.88 -22.20
N ARG A 40 8.19 1.69 -23.46
CA ARG A 40 9.60 1.54 -23.83
C ARG A 40 10.35 2.86 -23.61
N LEU A 41 9.75 4.01 -23.92
CA LEU A 41 10.31 5.34 -23.69
C LEU A 41 10.46 5.62 -22.18
N LYS A 42 9.43 5.36 -21.37
CA LYS A 42 9.50 5.48 -19.89
C LYS A 42 10.62 4.62 -19.31
N ARG A 43 10.78 3.36 -19.74
CA ARG A 43 11.90 2.50 -19.30
C ARG A 43 13.25 2.94 -19.85
N VAL A 44 13.31 3.51 -21.05
CA VAL A 44 14.55 4.05 -21.62
C VAL A 44 15.03 5.27 -20.84
N VAL A 45 14.10 6.14 -20.44
CA VAL A 45 14.38 7.32 -19.60
C VAL A 45 14.77 6.89 -18.18
N LEU A 46 14.03 5.97 -17.57
CA LEU A 46 14.25 5.54 -16.17
C LEU A 46 15.66 4.98 -15.92
N PHE A 47 16.20 4.19 -16.87
CA PHE A 47 17.52 3.58 -16.75
C PHE A 47 18.58 4.23 -17.66
N TRP A 48 18.34 5.46 -18.11
CA TRP A 48 19.32 6.18 -18.95
C TRP A 48 20.72 6.27 -18.32
N PRO A 49 20.89 6.57 -17.01
CA PRO A 49 22.22 6.63 -16.43
C PRO A 49 22.96 5.29 -16.49
N VAL A 50 22.22 4.17 -16.32
CA VAL A 50 22.78 2.82 -16.48
C VAL A 50 23.27 2.62 -17.91
N LYS A 51 22.44 2.96 -18.90
CA LYS A 51 22.79 2.83 -20.33
C LYS A 51 23.97 3.69 -20.73
N LEU A 52 24.04 4.92 -20.22
CA LEU A 52 25.17 5.81 -20.44
C LEU A 52 26.46 5.20 -19.87
N CYS A 53 26.41 4.67 -18.64
CA CYS A 53 27.54 3.97 -18.04
C CYS A 53 27.98 2.75 -18.86
N GLN A 54 27.02 1.94 -19.34
CA GLN A 54 27.31 0.80 -20.23
C GLN A 54 27.97 1.24 -21.54
N LEU A 55 27.47 2.31 -22.16
CA LEU A 55 28.06 2.88 -23.38
C LEU A 55 29.49 3.36 -23.14
N LEU A 56 29.75 4.05 -22.02
CA LEU A 56 31.09 4.49 -21.64
C LEU A 56 32.04 3.30 -21.45
N CYS A 57 31.60 2.22 -20.78
CA CYS A 57 32.38 0.98 -20.66
C CYS A 57 32.69 0.34 -22.02
N VAL A 58 31.73 0.35 -22.95
CA VAL A 58 31.90 -0.17 -24.31
C VAL A 58 32.90 0.68 -25.11
N VAL A 59 32.76 2.00 -25.09
CA VAL A 59 33.70 2.91 -25.76
C VAL A 59 35.11 2.74 -25.20
N TYR A 60 35.24 2.69 -23.87
CA TYR A 60 36.51 2.46 -23.18
C TYR A 60 37.22 1.20 -23.68
N ILE A 61 36.53 0.04 -23.69
CA ILE A 61 37.19 -1.21 -24.10
C ILE A 61 37.51 -1.25 -25.59
N LEU A 62 36.69 -0.64 -26.45
CA LEU A 62 36.97 -0.59 -27.88
C LEU A 62 38.19 0.26 -28.19
N VAL A 63 38.32 1.43 -27.54
CA VAL A 63 39.50 2.29 -27.65
C VAL A 63 40.75 1.53 -27.22
N LEU A 64 40.71 0.88 -26.06
CA LEU A 64 41.86 0.11 -25.57
C LEU A 64 42.19 -1.14 -26.40
N THR A 65 41.19 -1.76 -27.02
CA THR A 65 41.42 -2.97 -27.83
C THR A 65 42.07 -2.64 -29.18
N PHE A 66 41.73 -1.48 -29.78
CA PHE A 66 42.12 -1.18 -31.16
C PHE A 66 43.01 0.06 -31.35
N PHE A 67 43.08 0.99 -30.39
CA PHE A 67 43.84 2.25 -30.53
C PHE A 67 45.08 2.34 -29.64
N GLU A 68 45.04 1.79 -28.42
CA GLU A 68 46.16 1.81 -27.45
C GLU A 68 46.61 0.39 -27.06
N ALA A 69 46.92 -0.45 -28.06
CA ALA A 69 47.47 -1.76 -27.75
C ALA A 69 48.86 -1.62 -27.09
N PRO A 70 49.15 -2.33 -25.99
CA PRO A 70 50.49 -2.41 -25.43
C PRO A 70 51.51 -2.83 -26.49
N LEU A 71 52.73 -2.28 -26.40
CA LEU A 71 53.89 -2.72 -27.19
C LEU A 71 53.98 -4.26 -27.19
N GLY A 72 53.91 -4.87 -28.37
CA GLY A 72 54.07 -6.33 -28.57
C GLY A 72 52.79 -7.16 -28.70
N ILE A 73 51.58 -6.57 -28.73
CA ILE A 73 50.30 -7.29 -28.87
C ILE A 73 49.64 -7.11 -30.25
N VAL A 74 50.02 -6.06 -30.97
CA VAL A 74 49.51 -5.78 -32.32
C VAL A 74 50.67 -5.83 -33.31
N ASP A 75 50.47 -6.55 -34.40
CA ASP A 75 51.39 -6.54 -35.53
C ASP A 75 51.34 -5.17 -36.22
N PRO A 76 52.46 -4.43 -36.26
CA PRO A 76 52.51 -3.09 -36.86
C PRO A 76 52.21 -3.08 -38.37
N GLU A 77 52.33 -4.21 -39.08
CA GLU A 77 52.06 -4.25 -40.53
C GLU A 77 50.61 -4.61 -40.86
N SER A 78 50.05 -5.66 -40.25
CA SER A 78 48.68 -6.13 -40.53
C SER A 78 47.61 -5.52 -39.62
N GLY A 79 48.01 -4.92 -38.48
CA GLY A 79 47.10 -4.50 -37.42
C GLY A 79 46.33 -5.67 -36.79
N ASP A 80 46.86 -6.90 -36.88
CA ASP A 80 46.31 -8.08 -36.24
C ASP A 80 46.77 -8.19 -34.79
N ILE A 81 45.91 -8.79 -33.95
CA ILE A 81 46.19 -8.96 -32.52
C ILE A 81 46.81 -10.35 -32.35
N ILE A 82 48.14 -10.41 -32.18
CA ILE A 82 48.94 -11.64 -32.15
C ILE A 82 50.04 -11.56 -31.09
N ASP A 83 50.61 -12.71 -30.73
CA ASP A 83 51.81 -12.75 -29.90
C ASP A 83 53.06 -12.58 -30.77
N VAL A 84 53.56 -11.35 -30.83
CA VAL A 84 54.75 -10.99 -31.63
C VAL A 84 56.00 -11.72 -31.12
N SER A 85 56.02 -12.12 -29.84
CA SER A 85 57.15 -12.81 -29.23
C SER A 85 57.18 -14.32 -29.49
N SER A 86 56.05 -14.92 -29.86
CA SER A 86 55.93 -16.37 -30.06
C SER A 86 54.85 -16.74 -31.08
N GLY A 87 55.28 -17.21 -32.26
CA GLY A 87 54.38 -17.75 -33.28
C GLY A 87 53.56 -18.96 -32.79
N LYS A 88 54.15 -19.81 -31.93
CA LYS A 88 53.46 -20.97 -31.35
C LYS A 88 52.32 -20.57 -30.40
N ASN A 89 52.47 -19.47 -29.67
CA ASN A 89 51.39 -18.93 -28.84
C ASN A 89 50.25 -18.40 -29.71
N THR A 90 50.61 -17.68 -30.79
CA THR A 90 49.64 -17.18 -31.78
C THR A 90 48.86 -18.33 -32.43
N GLU A 91 49.52 -19.42 -32.83
CA GLU A 91 48.88 -20.63 -33.36
C GLU A 91 47.93 -21.27 -32.35
N ASN A 92 48.31 -21.32 -31.08
CA ASN A 92 47.46 -21.80 -29.98
C ASN A 92 46.37 -20.78 -29.56
N GLY A 93 46.29 -19.62 -30.22
CA GLY A 93 45.27 -18.61 -29.98
C GLY A 93 45.44 -17.83 -28.67
N VAL A 94 46.64 -17.87 -28.08
CA VAL A 94 46.97 -17.19 -26.81
C VAL A 94 48.08 -16.16 -27.00
N ILE A 95 48.07 -15.12 -26.17
CA ILE A 95 49.12 -14.10 -26.10
C ILE A 95 49.67 -14.06 -24.69
N PHE A 96 50.99 -14.12 -24.53
CA PHE A 96 51.62 -13.96 -23.23
C PHE A 96 51.79 -12.47 -22.90
N VAL A 97 51.07 -11.99 -21.88
CA VAL A 97 51.07 -10.57 -21.49
C VAL A 97 51.12 -10.44 -19.98
N ASN A 98 52.09 -9.69 -19.46
CA ASN A 98 52.24 -9.39 -18.02
C ASN A 98 52.24 -10.65 -17.13
N GLY A 99 52.92 -11.71 -17.57
CA GLY A 99 53.09 -12.94 -16.80
C GLY A 99 51.97 -13.98 -16.93
N ASP A 100 50.99 -13.76 -17.81
CA ASP A 100 49.86 -14.69 -17.99
C ASP A 100 49.44 -14.85 -19.46
N TYR A 101 48.80 -15.97 -19.79
CA TYR A 101 48.31 -16.28 -21.13
C TYR A 101 46.88 -15.79 -21.33
N ARG A 102 46.64 -15.11 -22.44
CA ARG A 102 45.32 -14.57 -22.81
C ARG A 102 44.84 -15.08 -24.16
N ALA A 103 43.68 -15.71 -24.19
CA ALA A 103 43.05 -16.20 -25.42
C ALA A 103 42.39 -15.08 -26.25
N VAL A 104 43.18 -14.11 -26.72
CA VAL A 104 42.67 -12.86 -27.34
C VAL A 104 43.16 -12.63 -28.78
N VAL A 105 43.88 -13.61 -29.34
CA VAL A 105 44.38 -13.56 -30.71
C VAL A 105 43.23 -13.31 -31.69
N ALA A 106 43.43 -12.42 -32.66
CA ALA A 106 42.49 -12.13 -33.73
C ALA A 106 43.21 -11.69 -35.01
N GLN A 107 43.10 -12.51 -36.05
CA GLN A 107 43.71 -12.31 -37.36
C GLN A 107 42.63 -11.99 -38.42
N GLY A 108 42.86 -10.94 -39.19
CA GLY A 108 41.92 -10.47 -40.21
C GLY A 108 40.62 -9.86 -39.67
N GLY A 109 39.77 -9.39 -40.58
CA GLY A 109 38.59 -8.59 -40.22
C GLY A 109 37.51 -9.36 -39.44
N ARG A 110 37.27 -10.64 -39.77
CA ARG A 110 36.22 -11.45 -39.14
C ARG A 110 36.53 -11.77 -37.67
N GLN A 111 37.76 -12.18 -37.38
CA GLN A 111 38.18 -12.47 -36.01
C GLN A 111 38.25 -11.20 -35.17
N LYS A 112 38.72 -10.08 -35.75
CA LYS A 112 38.71 -8.76 -35.09
C LYS A 112 37.28 -8.32 -34.75
N PHE A 113 36.31 -8.53 -35.63
CA PHE A 113 34.90 -8.28 -35.34
C PHE A 113 34.36 -9.17 -34.21
N CYS A 114 34.65 -10.46 -34.22
CA CYS A 114 34.24 -11.37 -33.13
C CYS A 114 34.88 -10.97 -31.79
N LEU A 115 36.15 -10.55 -31.79
CA LEU A 115 36.82 -10.03 -30.61
C LEU A 115 36.16 -8.73 -30.12
N ALA A 116 35.84 -7.79 -31.04
CA ALA A 116 35.13 -6.56 -30.70
C ALA A 116 33.80 -6.86 -30.00
N MET A 117 32.95 -7.71 -30.61
CA MET A 117 31.63 -8.04 -30.06
C MET A 117 31.70 -8.75 -28.70
N SER A 118 32.64 -9.68 -28.53
CA SER A 118 32.86 -10.36 -27.24
C SER A 118 33.36 -9.40 -26.15
N ARG A 119 34.23 -8.44 -26.49
CA ARG A 119 34.70 -7.39 -25.57
C ARG A 119 33.61 -6.39 -25.22
N MET A 120 32.84 -5.93 -26.20
CA MET A 120 31.72 -5.01 -26.00
C MET A 120 30.71 -5.61 -25.03
N SER A 121 30.24 -6.84 -25.30
CA SER A 121 29.28 -7.56 -24.46
C SER A 121 29.82 -7.83 -23.05
N ALA A 122 31.12 -8.11 -22.89
CA ALA A 122 31.71 -8.25 -21.56
C ALA A 122 31.66 -6.94 -20.75
N PHE A 123 32.05 -5.82 -21.36
CA PHE A 123 32.16 -4.53 -20.67
C PHE A 123 30.80 -3.83 -20.46
N SER A 124 29.82 -4.03 -21.35
CA SER A 124 28.44 -3.58 -21.12
C SER A 124 27.77 -4.27 -19.94
N MET A 125 28.24 -5.46 -19.53
CA MET A 125 27.72 -6.16 -18.35
C MET A 125 28.21 -5.59 -17.02
N TYR A 126 29.36 -4.91 -16.96
CA TYR A 126 29.95 -4.49 -15.68
C TYR A 126 28.99 -3.67 -14.79
N PRO A 127 28.32 -2.62 -15.29
CA PRO A 127 27.39 -1.85 -14.48
C PRO A 127 26.23 -2.70 -13.93
N VAL A 128 25.66 -3.57 -14.77
CA VAL A 128 24.51 -4.40 -14.36
C VAL A 128 24.91 -5.55 -13.43
N LEU A 129 26.14 -6.06 -13.53
CA LEU A 129 26.70 -7.04 -12.59
C LEU A 129 26.85 -6.45 -11.19
N VAL A 130 27.22 -5.17 -11.06
CA VAL A 130 27.23 -4.49 -9.75
C VAL A 130 25.81 -4.26 -9.24
N LEU A 131 24.93 -3.73 -10.10
CA LEU A 131 23.56 -3.38 -9.72
C LEU A 131 22.71 -4.59 -9.34
N VAL A 132 22.89 -5.76 -9.98
CA VAL A 132 22.09 -6.95 -9.65
C VAL A 132 22.32 -7.43 -8.21
N PHE A 133 23.52 -7.21 -7.64
CA PHE A 133 23.83 -7.46 -6.23
C PHE A 133 23.32 -6.33 -5.34
N LEU A 134 23.67 -5.08 -5.67
CA LEU A 134 23.30 -3.93 -4.86
C LEU A 134 21.79 -3.80 -4.68
N THR A 135 20.99 -4.15 -5.69
CA THR A 135 19.51 -4.17 -5.63
C THR A 135 18.93 -5.13 -4.59
N LYS A 136 19.72 -6.06 -4.04
CA LYS A 136 19.31 -7.03 -3.02
C LYS A 136 19.96 -6.80 -1.64
N CYS A 137 20.82 -5.79 -1.49
CA CYS A 137 21.41 -5.40 -0.21
C CYS A 137 20.42 -4.60 0.64
N LYS A 138 19.54 -5.28 1.38
CA LYS A 138 18.38 -4.65 2.04
C LYS A 138 18.77 -3.64 3.12
N ALA A 139 19.81 -3.91 3.91
CA ALA A 139 20.23 -2.98 4.95
C ALA A 139 20.83 -1.71 4.34
N LEU A 140 21.63 -1.87 3.29
CA LEU A 140 22.20 -0.77 2.52
C LEU A 140 21.12 0.12 1.90
N HIS A 141 20.08 -0.50 1.32
CA HIS A 141 18.91 0.24 0.82
C HIS A 141 18.23 1.04 1.91
N SER A 142 17.99 0.43 3.08
CA SER A 142 17.38 1.13 4.22
C SER A 142 18.22 2.34 4.65
N VAL A 143 19.56 2.21 4.69
CA VAL A 143 20.46 3.31 5.02
C VAL A 143 20.42 4.41 3.96
N PHE A 144 20.63 4.06 2.69
CA PHE A 144 20.65 5.05 1.61
C PHE A 144 19.33 5.78 1.44
N SER A 145 18.22 5.09 1.69
CA SER A 145 16.88 5.67 1.62
C SER A 145 16.65 6.82 2.62
N LYS A 146 17.48 6.92 3.67
CA LYS A 146 17.44 7.98 4.70
C LYS A 146 18.35 9.16 4.38
N THR A 147 19.14 9.06 3.32
CA THR A 147 20.13 10.07 2.95
C THR A 147 19.66 10.84 1.72
N PRO A 148 20.18 12.06 1.47
CA PRO A 148 19.92 12.80 0.23
C PRO A 148 20.29 12.02 -1.04
N LEU A 149 21.14 10.99 -0.90
CA LEU A 149 21.53 10.11 -2.00
C LEU A 149 20.34 9.33 -2.58
N SER A 150 19.28 9.10 -1.79
CA SER A 150 18.03 8.49 -2.25
C SER A 150 17.38 9.22 -3.42
N MET A 151 17.60 10.53 -3.58
CA MET A 151 17.07 11.30 -4.71
C MET A 151 17.73 10.94 -6.04
N PHE A 152 18.99 10.51 -6.00
CA PHE A 152 19.80 10.24 -7.19
C PHE A 152 20.01 8.74 -7.44
N LEU A 153 19.80 7.90 -6.42
CA LEU A 153 19.98 6.46 -6.55
C LEU A 153 18.81 5.81 -7.28
N ILE A 154 19.14 5.14 -8.37
CA ILE A 154 18.25 4.25 -9.16
C ILE A 154 17.76 3.05 -8.32
N LEU A 155 18.31 2.88 -7.12
CA LEU A 155 17.98 1.80 -6.19
C LEU A 155 16.55 1.90 -5.62
N ASN A 156 15.83 3.01 -5.79
CA ASN A 156 14.44 3.13 -5.34
C ASN A 156 13.52 2.10 -6.02
N ASP A 157 13.69 1.87 -7.33
CA ASP A 157 12.97 0.84 -8.09
C ASP A 157 13.78 -0.48 -8.13
N SER A 158 14.31 -0.89 -6.96
CA SER A 158 15.29 -1.98 -6.83
C SER A 158 14.89 -3.30 -7.49
N HIS A 159 13.61 -3.67 -7.41
CA HIS A 159 13.11 -4.92 -7.96
C HIS A 159 13.07 -4.90 -9.49
N GLU A 160 12.54 -3.84 -10.08
CA GLU A 160 12.49 -3.66 -11.53
C GLU A 160 13.92 -3.55 -12.11
N LEU A 161 14.81 -2.84 -11.42
CA LEU A 161 16.22 -2.75 -11.80
C LEU A 161 16.91 -4.12 -11.75
N HIS A 162 16.59 -4.95 -10.74
CA HIS A 162 17.12 -6.31 -10.64
C HIS A 162 16.65 -7.20 -11.79
N ILE A 163 15.36 -7.12 -12.16
CA ILE A 163 14.81 -7.86 -13.31
C ILE A 163 15.48 -7.39 -14.61
N TYR A 164 15.63 -6.08 -14.80
CA TYR A 164 16.31 -5.50 -15.95
C TYR A 164 17.76 -6.00 -16.04
N ALA A 165 18.52 -5.92 -14.94
CA ALA A 165 19.91 -6.38 -14.88
C ALA A 165 20.03 -7.88 -15.19
N GLY A 166 19.19 -8.72 -14.59
CA GLY A 166 19.19 -10.17 -14.84
C GLY A 166 18.90 -10.53 -16.29
N ASN A 167 17.91 -9.88 -16.90
CA ASN A 167 17.58 -10.08 -18.33
C ASN A 167 18.71 -9.59 -19.25
N PHE A 168 19.37 -8.49 -18.89
CA PHE A 168 20.49 -7.97 -19.65
C PHE A 168 21.71 -8.92 -19.58
N ILE A 169 22.04 -9.41 -18.38
CA ILE A 169 23.15 -10.34 -18.16
C ILE A 169 23.01 -11.61 -19.00
N ILE A 170 21.81 -12.23 -19.06
CA ILE A 170 21.63 -13.44 -19.86
C ILE A 170 21.80 -13.18 -21.36
N VAL A 171 21.29 -12.06 -21.88
CA VAL A 171 21.41 -11.71 -23.31
C VAL A 171 22.87 -11.45 -23.67
N ASP A 172 23.56 -10.59 -22.90
CA ASP A 172 24.96 -10.26 -23.18
C ASP A 172 25.87 -11.46 -23.00
N SER A 173 25.59 -12.35 -22.04
CA SER A 173 26.38 -13.58 -21.86
C SER A 173 26.24 -14.54 -23.04
N ILE A 174 25.06 -14.62 -23.67
CA ILE A 174 24.87 -15.41 -24.91
C ILE A 174 25.67 -14.79 -26.05
N VAL A 175 25.59 -13.47 -26.24
CA VAL A 175 26.34 -12.74 -27.28
C VAL A 175 27.84 -12.93 -27.08
N HIS A 176 28.33 -12.72 -25.85
CA HIS A 176 29.72 -12.88 -25.46
C HIS A 176 30.24 -14.28 -25.80
N THR A 177 29.52 -15.31 -25.34
CA THR A 177 29.85 -16.72 -25.55
C THR A 177 29.87 -17.07 -27.04
N TYR A 178 28.84 -16.66 -27.78
CA TYR A 178 28.71 -16.95 -29.20
C TYR A 178 29.91 -16.44 -30.00
N PHE A 179 30.31 -15.18 -29.80
CA PHE A 179 31.44 -14.59 -30.52
C PHE A 179 32.80 -15.15 -30.08
N HIS A 180 32.97 -15.57 -28.83
CA HIS A 180 34.16 -16.32 -28.41
C HIS A 180 34.27 -17.67 -29.11
N ILE A 181 33.17 -18.45 -29.12
CA ILE A 181 33.14 -19.77 -29.77
C ILE A 181 33.39 -19.63 -31.27
N MET A 182 32.72 -18.69 -31.96
CA MET A 182 32.96 -18.46 -33.39
C MET A 182 34.43 -18.19 -33.70
N ARG A 183 35.07 -17.31 -32.92
CA ARG A 183 36.50 -16.99 -33.11
C ARG A 183 37.40 -18.20 -32.86
N TRP A 184 37.15 -18.97 -31.80
CA TRP A 184 37.96 -20.16 -31.50
C TRP A 184 37.77 -21.29 -32.51
N VAL A 185 36.56 -21.46 -33.05
CA VAL A 185 36.29 -22.42 -34.13
C VAL A 185 37.06 -22.04 -35.39
N GLU A 186 37.06 -20.75 -35.76
CA GLU A 186 37.82 -20.25 -36.92
C GLU A 186 39.33 -20.46 -36.76
N GLN A 187 39.84 -20.34 -35.53
CA GLN A 187 41.25 -20.56 -35.18
C GLN A 187 41.61 -22.04 -34.92
N LYS A 188 40.64 -22.96 -34.92
CA LYS A 188 40.81 -24.37 -34.52
C LYS A 188 41.31 -24.59 -33.09
N ASN A 189 41.09 -23.61 -32.20
CA ASN A 189 41.54 -23.60 -30.81
C ASN A 189 40.39 -23.80 -29.81
N VAL A 190 39.41 -24.64 -30.15
CA VAL A 190 38.23 -24.90 -29.29
C VAL A 190 38.63 -25.57 -27.96
N HIS A 191 39.77 -26.25 -27.92
CA HIS A 191 40.32 -26.87 -26.72
C HIS A 191 40.52 -25.88 -25.55
N LEU A 192 40.70 -24.59 -25.86
CA LEU A 192 40.80 -23.52 -24.87
C LEU A 192 39.56 -23.43 -23.96
N LEU A 193 38.41 -23.96 -24.39
CA LEU A 193 37.18 -24.00 -23.59
C LEU A 193 37.32 -24.86 -22.31
N TRP A 194 38.08 -25.95 -22.35
CA TRP A 194 38.24 -26.87 -21.21
C TRP A 194 39.66 -26.92 -20.65
N GLU A 195 40.66 -26.44 -21.38
CA GLU A 195 42.06 -26.45 -20.91
C GLU A 195 42.48 -25.16 -20.20
N THR A 196 41.78 -24.04 -20.46
CA THR A 196 42.12 -22.76 -19.85
C THR A 196 41.21 -22.43 -18.67
N ARG A 197 41.76 -21.68 -17.70
CA ARG A 197 41.01 -21.11 -16.58
C ARG A 197 39.82 -20.27 -17.06
N THR A 198 40.00 -19.44 -18.08
CA THR A 198 38.94 -18.59 -18.66
C THR A 198 37.83 -19.43 -19.30
N GLY A 199 38.19 -20.50 -20.02
CA GLY A 199 37.23 -21.44 -20.60
C GLY A 199 36.39 -22.16 -19.54
N LEU A 200 37.05 -22.79 -18.55
CA LEU A 200 36.39 -23.55 -17.49
C LEU A 200 35.46 -22.68 -16.63
N SER A 201 35.93 -21.51 -16.21
CA SER A 201 35.10 -20.54 -15.48
C SER A 201 33.94 -20.01 -16.33
N GLY A 202 34.16 -19.76 -17.62
CA GLY A 202 33.13 -19.36 -18.57
C GLY A 202 32.05 -20.44 -18.75
N LEU A 203 32.44 -21.70 -18.87
CA LEU A 203 31.53 -22.84 -18.95
C LEU A 203 30.65 -22.94 -17.70
N LEU A 204 31.24 -22.82 -16.51
CA LEU A 204 30.52 -22.81 -15.25
C LEU A 204 29.50 -21.67 -15.20
N VAL A 205 29.89 -20.45 -15.61
CA VAL A 205 29.01 -19.28 -15.66
C VAL A 205 27.86 -19.49 -16.65
N ILE A 206 28.13 -20.03 -17.84
CA ILE A 206 27.13 -20.35 -18.87
C ILE A 206 26.10 -21.37 -18.36
N VAL A 207 26.51 -22.34 -17.53
CA VAL A 207 25.57 -23.30 -16.92
C VAL A 207 24.69 -22.64 -15.86
N PHE A 208 25.26 -21.77 -15.01
CA PHE A 208 24.50 -21.17 -13.91
C PHE A 208 23.52 -20.08 -14.35
N ILE A 209 23.86 -19.23 -15.33
CA ILE A 209 22.97 -18.15 -15.79
C ILE A 209 21.54 -18.62 -16.13
N PRO A 210 21.33 -19.64 -17.01
CA PRO A 210 19.98 -20.07 -17.35
C PRO A 210 19.26 -20.68 -16.15
N LEU A 211 19.95 -21.40 -15.26
CA LEU A 211 19.37 -21.93 -14.03
C LEU A 211 18.91 -20.82 -13.07
N ILE A 212 19.58 -19.67 -13.07
CA ILE A 212 19.23 -18.53 -12.22
C ILE A 212 18.08 -17.70 -12.81
N VAL A 213 18.13 -17.40 -14.12
CA VAL A 213 17.25 -16.42 -14.77
C VAL A 213 15.98 -17.06 -15.34
N VAL A 214 16.08 -18.19 -16.04
CA VAL A 214 14.93 -18.79 -16.76
C VAL A 214 13.80 -19.18 -15.80
N PRO A 215 14.05 -19.82 -14.64
CA PRO A 215 12.97 -20.14 -13.71
C PRO A 215 12.25 -18.92 -13.17
N MET A 216 12.94 -17.80 -13.00
CA MET A 216 12.37 -16.55 -12.51
C MET A 216 11.46 -15.87 -13.54
N VAL A 217 11.80 -15.96 -14.82
CA VAL A 217 11.07 -15.25 -15.89
C VAL A 217 9.94 -16.11 -16.48
N PHE A 218 10.22 -17.38 -16.79
CA PHE A 218 9.35 -18.17 -17.67
C PHE A 218 8.62 -19.31 -16.95
N LEU A 219 9.14 -19.81 -15.82
CA LEU A 219 8.63 -21.01 -15.17
C LEU A 219 7.70 -20.70 -13.99
N LYS A 220 6.65 -19.92 -14.21
CA LYS A 220 5.64 -19.60 -13.17
C LYS A 220 4.90 -20.82 -12.61
N ARG A 221 4.97 -21.97 -13.30
CA ARG A 221 4.40 -23.26 -12.85
C ARG A 221 5.31 -23.99 -11.85
N VAL A 222 6.58 -23.59 -11.74
CA VAL A 222 7.52 -24.15 -10.76
C VAL A 222 7.29 -23.48 -9.41
N SER A 223 7.33 -24.29 -8.35
CA SER A 223 7.17 -23.81 -6.99
C SER A 223 8.15 -22.67 -6.69
N TYR A 224 7.69 -21.69 -5.93
CA TYR A 224 8.52 -20.54 -5.57
C TYR A 224 9.83 -20.96 -4.88
N GLU A 225 9.74 -21.97 -4.00
CA GLU A 225 10.88 -22.50 -3.25
C GLU A 225 11.97 -23.06 -4.18
N LEU A 226 11.59 -23.81 -5.21
CA LEU A 226 12.56 -24.33 -6.17
C LEU A 226 13.16 -23.21 -7.03
N ARG A 227 12.35 -22.24 -7.46
CA ARG A 227 12.86 -21.05 -8.17
C ARG A 227 13.89 -20.31 -7.32
N LYS A 228 13.58 -20.07 -6.03
CA LYS A 228 14.48 -19.41 -5.06
C LYS A 228 15.76 -20.20 -4.81
N LEU A 229 15.66 -21.53 -4.70
CA LEU A 229 16.81 -22.43 -4.56
C LEU A 229 17.73 -22.33 -5.78
N LEU A 230 17.18 -22.47 -7.00
CA LEU A 230 17.96 -22.35 -8.24
C LEU A 230 18.59 -20.96 -8.38
N HIS A 231 17.88 -19.92 -7.95
CA HIS A 231 18.43 -18.57 -7.96
C HIS A 231 19.60 -18.39 -6.98
N SER A 232 19.66 -19.14 -5.88
CA SER A 232 20.82 -19.13 -4.95
C SER A 232 22.13 -19.60 -5.57
N LEU A 233 22.08 -20.24 -6.75
CA LEU A 233 23.27 -20.55 -7.56
C LEU A 233 24.01 -19.28 -8.02
N PHE A 234 23.46 -18.07 -7.81
CA PHE A 234 24.16 -16.81 -8.06
C PHE A 234 25.51 -16.71 -7.35
N PHE A 235 25.68 -17.35 -6.18
CA PHE A 235 26.99 -17.42 -5.51
C PHE A 235 28.02 -18.16 -6.35
N GLY A 236 27.64 -19.31 -6.92
CA GLY A 236 28.51 -20.09 -7.81
C GLY A 236 28.84 -19.29 -9.08
N PHE A 237 27.84 -18.62 -9.66
CA PHE A 237 28.03 -17.69 -10.78
C PHE A 237 29.03 -16.57 -10.45
N ALA A 238 28.91 -15.95 -9.27
CA ALA A 238 29.77 -14.85 -8.86
C ALA A 238 31.22 -15.31 -8.63
N VAL A 239 31.40 -16.44 -7.95
CA VAL A 239 32.71 -17.06 -7.75
C VAL A 239 33.33 -17.43 -9.09
N GLY A 240 32.56 -18.02 -10.02
CA GLY A 240 33.01 -18.32 -11.37
C GLY A 240 33.56 -17.08 -12.09
N LEU A 241 32.83 -15.97 -12.04
CA LEU A 241 33.27 -14.69 -12.62
C LEU A 241 34.52 -14.12 -11.96
N CYS A 242 34.76 -14.35 -10.66
CA CYS A 242 36.00 -13.94 -10.01
C CYS A 242 37.25 -14.57 -10.64
N PHE A 243 37.10 -15.77 -11.22
CA PHE A 243 38.20 -16.48 -11.86
C PHE A 243 38.21 -16.37 -13.39
N HIS A 244 37.26 -15.63 -13.98
CA HIS A 244 37.04 -15.64 -15.42
C HIS A 244 38.12 -14.93 -16.24
N VAL A 245 38.57 -13.75 -15.79
CA VAL A 245 39.67 -13.02 -16.45
C VAL A 245 40.91 -13.04 -15.56
N PRO A 246 42.05 -13.59 -16.03
CA PRO A 246 43.22 -13.83 -15.18
C PRO A 246 43.99 -12.56 -14.78
N THR A 247 44.10 -11.58 -15.67
CA THR A 247 44.97 -10.40 -15.45
C THR A 247 44.15 -9.11 -15.26
N SER A 248 44.32 -8.48 -14.10
CA SER A 248 43.87 -7.13 -13.78
C SER A 248 44.97 -6.11 -14.05
N ALA A 249 45.43 -6.00 -15.29
CA ALA A 249 46.37 -4.94 -15.67
C ALA A 249 45.59 -3.68 -16.02
N PHE A 250 45.64 -2.63 -15.20
CA PHE A 250 45.16 -1.33 -15.64
C PHE A 250 46.07 -0.80 -16.77
N PRO A 251 45.56 -0.30 -17.91
CA PRO A 251 44.15 -0.16 -18.31
C PRO A 251 43.56 -1.38 -19.08
N ASN A 252 44.38 -2.33 -19.55
CA ASN A 252 43.99 -3.37 -20.53
C ASN A 252 43.51 -4.71 -19.94
N GLY A 253 43.04 -4.71 -18.70
CA GLY A 253 42.75 -5.89 -17.87
C GLY A 253 41.26 -6.11 -17.62
N GLY A 254 40.90 -7.36 -17.30
CA GLY A 254 39.56 -7.64 -16.80
C GLY A 254 39.49 -7.34 -15.32
N PHE A 255 38.78 -6.27 -14.95
CA PHE A 255 38.56 -5.90 -13.53
C PHE A 255 37.53 -6.79 -12.81
N ILE A 256 37.07 -7.86 -13.45
CA ILE A 256 35.91 -8.63 -13.01
C ILE A 256 36.13 -9.30 -11.65
N ALA A 257 37.36 -9.75 -11.36
CA ALA A 257 37.70 -10.35 -10.07
C ALA A 257 37.49 -9.39 -8.90
N TRP A 258 37.95 -8.15 -9.04
CA TRP A 258 37.79 -7.11 -8.02
C TRP A 258 36.35 -6.64 -7.90
N VAL A 259 35.66 -6.46 -9.04
CA VAL A 259 34.26 -6.06 -9.08
C VAL A 259 33.37 -7.11 -8.40
N MET A 260 33.49 -8.38 -8.80
CA MET A 260 32.67 -9.46 -8.25
C MET A 260 33.07 -9.81 -6.82
N GLY A 261 34.37 -9.82 -6.49
CA GLY A 261 34.85 -9.98 -5.13
C GLY A 261 34.28 -8.90 -4.20
N GLY A 262 34.31 -7.64 -4.63
CA GLY A 262 33.68 -6.53 -3.91
C GLY A 262 32.16 -6.72 -3.74
N CYS A 263 31.46 -7.13 -4.79
CA CYS A 263 30.01 -7.41 -4.73
C CYS A 263 29.68 -8.53 -3.73
N ILE A 264 30.46 -9.62 -3.72
CA ILE A 264 30.29 -10.73 -2.78
C ILE A 264 30.51 -10.25 -1.34
N ILE A 265 31.58 -9.48 -1.10
CA ILE A 265 31.90 -8.96 0.24
C ILE A 265 30.77 -8.05 0.73
N VAL A 266 30.36 -7.07 -0.07
CA VAL A 266 29.30 -6.13 0.29
C VAL A 266 27.98 -6.85 0.56
N TYR A 267 27.57 -7.76 -0.33
CA TYR A 267 26.35 -8.56 -0.13
C TYR A 267 26.43 -9.43 1.12
N THR A 268 27.58 -10.04 1.39
CA THR A 268 27.77 -10.90 2.56
C THR A 268 27.71 -10.10 3.86
N ILE A 269 28.33 -8.91 3.90
CA ILE A 269 28.26 -7.99 5.05
C ILE A 269 26.82 -7.52 5.28
N ASP A 270 26.10 -7.14 4.21
CA ASP A 270 24.69 -6.74 4.29
C ASP A 270 23.82 -7.87 4.84
N ALA A 271 23.94 -9.07 4.26
CA ALA A 271 23.21 -10.26 4.69
C ALA A 271 23.54 -10.65 6.15
N ALA A 272 24.80 -10.59 6.55
CA ALA A 272 25.23 -10.83 7.92
C ALA A 272 24.66 -9.78 8.89
N TYR A 273 24.66 -8.51 8.50
CA TYR A 273 24.03 -7.45 9.28
C TYR A 273 22.53 -7.71 9.44
N VAL A 274 21.82 -8.04 8.35
CA VAL A 274 20.39 -8.36 8.41
C VAL A 274 20.13 -9.55 9.34
N TYR A 275 20.92 -10.62 9.22
CA TYR A 275 20.75 -11.83 10.01
C TYR A 275 21.09 -11.63 11.50
N LEU A 276 22.19 -10.94 11.81
CA LEU A 276 22.68 -10.79 13.19
C LEU A 276 22.07 -9.58 13.93
N ARG A 277 21.64 -8.56 13.19
CA ARG A 277 21.23 -7.26 13.74
C ARG A 277 19.78 -6.88 13.40
N MET A 278 19.23 -7.34 12.29
CA MET A 278 17.82 -7.04 11.93
C MET A 278 16.88 -8.22 12.15
N THR A 279 17.39 -9.32 12.72
CA THR A 279 16.56 -10.48 13.05
C THR A 279 16.35 -10.54 14.57
N GLU A 280 15.11 -10.66 15.00
CA GLU A 280 14.73 -10.84 16.39
C GLU A 280 13.76 -12.02 16.55
N LYS A 281 13.84 -12.69 17.69
CA LYS A 281 12.90 -13.75 18.08
C LYS A 281 11.80 -13.10 18.92
N ILE A 282 10.55 -13.28 18.51
CA ILE A 282 9.39 -12.89 19.32
C ILE A 282 8.86 -14.15 19.98
N GLU A 283 8.87 -14.19 21.31
CA GLU A 283 8.50 -15.39 22.08
C GLU A 283 6.99 -15.50 22.28
N THR A 284 6.30 -14.37 22.42
CA THR A 284 4.89 -14.30 22.79
C THR A 284 4.00 -13.55 21.77
N PRO A 285 4.07 -13.85 20.46
CA PRO A 285 3.13 -13.25 19.50
C PRO A 285 1.77 -13.94 19.61
N SER A 286 0.70 -13.14 19.52
CA SER A 286 -0.68 -13.61 19.53
C SER A 286 -1.14 -13.90 18.10
N PHE A 287 -1.62 -15.12 17.86
CA PHE A 287 -2.26 -15.50 16.60
C PHE A 287 -3.77 -15.51 16.78
N GLN A 288 -4.47 -14.76 15.94
CA GLN A 288 -5.92 -14.80 15.82
C GLN A 288 -6.30 -15.46 14.49
N VAL A 289 -7.07 -16.54 14.57
CA VAL A 289 -7.43 -17.35 13.40
C VAL A 289 -8.76 -16.89 12.82
N LEU A 290 -8.74 -16.44 11.57
CA LEU A 290 -9.92 -15.99 10.82
C LEU A 290 -10.27 -17.03 9.75
N SER A 291 -11.49 -16.94 9.19
CA SER A 291 -11.90 -17.85 8.10
C SER A 291 -11.00 -17.78 6.87
N SER A 292 -10.56 -16.57 6.51
CA SER A 292 -9.72 -16.29 5.34
C SER A 292 -8.22 -16.39 5.58
N GLY A 293 -7.76 -16.47 6.83
CA GLY A 293 -6.34 -16.28 7.13
C GLY A 293 -6.04 -16.18 8.62
N VAL A 294 -4.89 -15.61 8.93
CA VAL A 294 -4.37 -15.48 10.30
C VAL A 294 -3.82 -14.08 10.50
N GLN A 295 -4.24 -13.44 11.58
CA GLN A 295 -3.61 -12.22 12.07
C GLN A 295 -2.57 -12.60 13.12
N ILE A 296 -1.43 -11.94 13.07
CA ILE A 296 -0.41 -12.02 14.11
C ILE A 296 -0.27 -10.63 14.72
N SER A 297 -0.33 -10.56 16.05
CA SER A 297 0.04 -9.38 16.83
C SER A 297 1.30 -9.69 17.64
N MET A 298 2.35 -8.89 17.44
CA MET A 298 3.70 -9.14 17.94
C MET A 298 4.17 -7.95 18.79
N PRO A 299 4.54 -8.15 20.07
CA PRO A 299 5.29 -7.13 20.80
C PRO A 299 6.73 -7.10 20.26
N VAL A 300 7.14 -5.98 19.66
CA VAL A 300 8.47 -5.84 19.04
C VAL A 300 9.41 -5.04 19.93
N SER A 301 10.72 -5.27 19.82
CA SER A 301 11.71 -4.56 20.63
C SER A 301 11.76 -3.06 20.30
N ALA A 302 12.19 -2.22 21.24
CA ALA A 302 12.42 -0.78 20.99
C ALA A 302 13.39 -0.56 19.81
N ARG A 303 14.37 -1.46 19.66
CA ARG A 303 15.32 -1.49 18.56
C ARG A 303 14.65 -1.68 17.20
N PHE A 304 13.65 -2.56 17.13
CA PHE A 304 12.85 -2.77 15.92
C PHE A 304 12.01 -1.53 15.60
N GLN A 305 11.35 -0.97 16.62
CA GLN A 305 10.52 0.23 16.48
C GLN A 305 11.30 1.44 15.96
N GLN A 306 12.50 1.68 16.50
CA GLN A 306 13.37 2.79 16.06
C GLN A 306 13.85 2.67 14.61
N ARG A 307 13.91 1.45 14.06
CA ARG A 307 14.28 1.24 12.65
C ARG A 307 13.14 1.45 11.69
N GLN A 308 11.91 1.25 12.17
CA GLN A 308 10.72 1.32 11.36
C GLN A 308 10.50 2.78 10.95
N GLU A 309 10.70 3.07 9.67
CA GLU A 309 10.09 4.26 9.08
C GLU A 309 8.57 4.07 9.09
N LYS A 310 7.82 5.16 8.94
CA LYS A 310 6.37 5.06 8.93
C LYS A 310 5.94 4.20 7.74
N GLY A 311 5.48 2.99 8.02
CA GLY A 311 5.17 1.96 7.03
C GLY A 311 6.35 1.05 6.63
N GLY A 312 6.06 -0.17 6.20
CA GLY A 312 7.09 -1.14 5.86
C GLY A 312 6.63 -2.59 5.82
N PHE A 313 7.58 -3.50 5.63
CA PHE A 313 7.34 -4.94 5.65
C PHE A 313 8.45 -5.65 6.39
N ALA A 314 8.20 -6.89 6.81
CA ALA A 314 9.22 -7.75 7.39
C ALA A 314 9.03 -9.18 6.93
N TYR A 315 10.13 -9.94 7.01
CA TYR A 315 10.10 -11.36 6.75
C TYR A 315 9.82 -12.09 8.06
N ILE A 316 8.85 -13.00 8.04
CA ILE A 316 8.55 -13.87 9.16
C ILE A 316 8.96 -15.30 8.85
N CYS A 317 9.54 -15.97 9.84
CA CYS A 317 9.77 -17.41 9.85
C CYS A 317 9.01 -18.02 11.03
N LEU A 318 8.28 -19.11 10.74
CA LEU A 318 7.50 -19.88 11.71
C LEU A 318 8.17 -21.25 11.86
N PRO A 319 9.08 -21.44 12.84
CA PRO A 319 9.89 -22.67 12.95
C PRO A 319 9.08 -23.95 13.12
N TRP A 320 7.87 -23.83 13.66
CA TRP A 320 6.91 -24.92 13.88
C TRP A 320 6.10 -25.28 12.61
N VAL A 321 6.24 -24.53 11.52
CA VAL A 321 5.76 -24.90 10.18
C VAL A 321 6.94 -25.33 9.31
N ASN A 322 7.93 -24.45 9.17
CA ASN A 322 9.15 -24.73 8.42
C ASN A 322 10.27 -23.78 8.89
N ARG A 323 11.41 -24.34 9.29
CA ARG A 323 12.56 -23.59 9.82
C ARG A 323 13.35 -22.81 8.75
N MET A 324 13.19 -23.17 7.48
CA MET A 324 13.99 -22.64 6.38
C MET A 324 13.26 -21.55 5.57
N GLN A 325 11.95 -21.40 5.76
CA GLN A 325 11.14 -20.52 4.94
C GLN A 325 10.89 -19.18 5.63
N TRP A 326 11.20 -18.12 4.89
CA TRP A 326 11.02 -16.73 5.29
C TRP A 326 10.10 -16.06 4.26
N HIS A 327 8.99 -15.51 4.74
CA HIS A 327 7.93 -14.93 3.91
C HIS A 327 7.71 -13.47 4.29
N ALA A 328 7.57 -12.59 3.29
CA ALA A 328 7.40 -11.15 3.51
C ALA A 328 5.92 -10.79 3.72
N PHE A 329 5.64 -10.02 4.76
CA PHE A 329 4.32 -9.44 5.02
C PHE A 329 4.45 -7.97 5.44
N SER A 330 3.46 -7.15 5.06
CA SER A 330 3.37 -5.76 5.48
C SER A 330 3.20 -5.67 6.99
N LEU A 331 3.84 -4.67 7.59
CA LEU A 331 3.71 -4.31 8.98
C LEU A 331 2.74 -3.14 9.12
N PHE A 332 1.83 -3.22 10.08
CA PHE A 332 1.05 -2.08 10.55
C PHE A 332 1.03 -2.09 12.07
N GLU A 333 0.82 -0.95 12.70
CA GLU A 333 0.81 -0.86 14.17
C GLU A 333 -0.60 -1.03 14.71
N ASP A 334 -0.70 -1.42 15.98
CA ASP A 334 -1.97 -1.46 16.68
C ASP A 334 -2.39 -0.04 17.10
N PRO A 335 -3.64 0.40 16.82
CA PRO A 335 -4.10 1.73 17.22
C PRO A 335 -4.08 2.00 18.70
N THR A 336 -4.23 0.95 19.50
CA THR A 336 -4.30 1.04 20.95
C THR A 336 -2.94 0.83 21.62
N GLU A 337 -2.04 0.09 20.97
CA GLU A 337 -0.74 -0.32 21.54
C GLU A 337 0.42 -0.14 20.53
N PRO A 338 1.06 1.04 20.48
CA PRO A 338 2.09 1.36 19.46
C PRO A 338 3.33 0.43 19.45
N ASN A 339 3.59 -0.23 20.58
CA ASN A 339 4.67 -1.20 20.74
C ASN A 339 4.37 -2.58 20.11
N LYS A 340 3.11 -2.82 19.72
CA LYS A 340 2.69 -4.02 19.01
C LYS A 340 2.62 -3.75 17.52
N LYS A 341 3.27 -4.61 16.74
CA LYS A 341 3.13 -4.64 15.28
C LYS A 341 2.27 -5.82 14.89
N GLN A 342 1.49 -5.63 13.84
CA GLN A 342 0.57 -6.62 13.34
C GLN A 342 0.92 -6.99 11.90
N MET A 343 0.64 -8.25 11.57
CA MET A 343 0.72 -8.80 10.23
C MET A 343 -0.55 -9.58 9.94
N PHE A 344 -1.00 -9.56 8.70
CA PHE A 344 -2.12 -10.39 8.27
C PHE A 344 -1.69 -11.28 7.11
N MET A 345 -1.92 -12.59 7.29
CA MET A 345 -1.55 -13.63 6.33
C MET A 345 -2.81 -14.29 5.78
N MET A 346 -3.10 -14.05 4.50
CA MET A 346 -4.19 -14.78 3.83
C MET A 346 -3.80 -16.21 3.48
N LYS A 347 -4.79 -17.11 3.56
CA LYS A 347 -4.69 -18.50 3.10
C LYS A 347 -4.76 -18.60 1.58
N THR A 348 -3.73 -18.17 0.89
CA THR A 348 -3.66 -18.14 -0.60
C THR A 348 -2.55 -19.00 -1.20
N GLY A 349 -1.48 -19.28 -0.46
CA GLY A 349 -0.35 -20.09 -0.91
C GLY A 349 -0.19 -21.37 -0.11
N ASP A 350 0.72 -22.24 -0.56
CA ASP A 350 0.99 -23.54 0.07
C ASP A 350 1.44 -23.37 1.53
N TRP A 351 2.37 -22.44 1.76
CA TRP A 351 2.87 -22.15 3.10
C TRP A 351 1.79 -21.53 3.98
N THR A 352 1.12 -20.45 3.55
CA THR A 352 0.08 -19.80 4.37
C THR A 352 -1.11 -20.72 4.64
N THR A 353 -1.42 -21.64 3.72
CA THR A 353 -2.39 -22.73 3.93
C THR A 353 -1.96 -23.71 5.01
N THR A 354 -0.67 -24.06 5.03
CA THR A 354 -0.11 -24.93 6.07
C THR A 354 -0.11 -24.23 7.43
N VAL A 355 0.23 -22.93 7.47
CA VAL A 355 0.13 -22.09 8.69
C VAL A 355 -1.30 -22.09 9.24
N HIS A 356 -2.29 -21.81 8.39
CA HIS A 356 -3.69 -21.81 8.79
C HIS A 356 -4.16 -23.18 9.30
N LYS A 357 -3.76 -24.28 8.64
CA LYS A 357 -4.05 -25.65 9.10
C LYS A 357 -3.39 -25.98 10.45
N ALA A 358 -2.20 -25.47 10.71
CA ALA A 358 -1.47 -25.70 11.96
C ALA A 358 -2.02 -24.86 13.13
N LEU A 359 -2.83 -23.83 12.84
CA LEU A 359 -3.48 -22.94 13.79
C LEU A 359 -5.00 -23.17 13.79
N GLN A 360 -5.47 -24.14 14.57
CA GLN A 360 -6.90 -24.48 14.67
C GLN A 360 -7.69 -23.54 15.61
N ARG A 361 -6.99 -22.78 16.44
CA ARG A 361 -7.52 -21.84 17.43
C ARG A 361 -6.47 -20.78 17.71
N ASP A 362 -6.92 -19.70 18.33
CA ASP A 362 -6.04 -18.64 18.81
C ASP A 362 -4.99 -19.24 19.75
N THR A 363 -3.74 -18.83 19.56
CA THR A 363 -2.60 -19.40 20.26
C THR A 363 -1.45 -18.40 20.32
N VAL A 364 -0.52 -18.66 21.22
CA VAL A 364 0.77 -17.96 21.28
C VAL A 364 1.86 -18.94 20.89
N ARG A 365 2.71 -18.60 19.92
CA ARG A 365 3.81 -19.46 19.45
C ARG A 365 5.01 -18.63 19.01
N PRO A 366 6.26 -19.03 19.31
CA PRO A 366 7.42 -18.22 18.96
C PRO A 366 7.59 -18.10 17.44
N VAL A 367 8.06 -16.93 17.01
CA VAL A 367 8.38 -16.62 15.62
C VAL A 367 9.72 -15.91 15.52
N TRP A 368 10.31 -15.95 14.33
CA TRP A 368 11.44 -15.10 13.98
C TRP A 368 10.99 -14.02 13.03
N LEU A 369 11.41 -12.80 13.30
CA LEU A 369 11.10 -11.62 12.52
C LEU A 369 12.39 -11.00 12.01
N GLN A 370 12.47 -10.75 10.71
CA GLN A 370 13.61 -10.12 10.06
C GLN A 370 13.14 -8.82 9.38
N GLY A 371 13.67 -7.69 9.85
CA GLY A 371 13.26 -6.36 9.41
C GLY A 371 13.40 -5.32 10.55
N PRO A 372 12.64 -4.22 10.50
CA PRO A 372 11.72 -3.83 9.44
C PRO A 372 12.48 -3.38 8.19
N PHE A 373 11.89 -3.60 7.02
CA PHE A 373 12.38 -3.09 5.73
C PHE A 373 11.47 -1.99 5.22
N THR A 374 12.07 -0.97 4.62
CA THR A 374 11.34 0.12 3.99
C THR A 374 10.54 -0.43 2.82
N THR A 375 9.29 -0.02 2.75
CA THR A 375 8.45 -0.37 1.62
C THR A 375 8.95 0.33 0.35
N PRO A 376 8.89 -0.31 -0.83
CA PRO A 376 9.26 0.35 -2.08
C PRO A 376 8.39 1.57 -2.44
N PHE A 377 7.28 1.84 -1.72
CA PHE A 377 6.39 2.99 -1.95
C PHE A 377 6.91 4.34 -1.47
N LYS A 378 8.22 4.62 -1.47
CA LYS A 378 8.71 5.99 -1.14
C LYS A 378 8.14 7.08 -2.07
N LYS A 379 7.66 6.73 -3.27
CA LYS A 379 6.95 7.68 -4.15
C LYS A 379 5.61 8.17 -3.59
N THR A 380 5.07 7.58 -2.51
CA THR A 380 3.92 8.20 -1.83
C THR A 380 4.27 9.55 -1.23
N GLU A 381 5.55 9.84 -0.98
CA GLU A 381 5.97 11.14 -0.45
C GLU A 381 5.87 12.26 -1.49
N SER A 382 5.86 11.95 -2.79
CA SER A 382 5.87 12.95 -3.88
C SER A 382 4.50 13.51 -4.24
N PHE A 383 3.42 13.02 -3.64
CA PHE A 383 2.05 13.42 -3.97
C PHE A 383 1.32 13.98 -2.74
N ASP A 384 0.63 15.11 -2.93
CA ASP A 384 -0.18 15.76 -1.89
C ASP A 384 -1.50 15.01 -1.67
N ASN A 385 -2.10 14.56 -2.78
CA ASN A 385 -3.35 13.82 -2.83
C ASN A 385 -3.12 12.42 -3.37
N GLN A 386 -3.60 11.39 -2.67
CA GLN A 386 -3.37 10.01 -3.08
C GLN A 386 -4.66 9.21 -3.15
N ILE A 387 -4.73 8.30 -4.12
CA ILE A 387 -5.80 7.32 -4.26
C ILE A 387 -5.19 5.93 -4.08
N LEU A 388 -5.41 5.36 -2.90
CA LEU A 388 -4.97 4.04 -2.50
C LEU A 388 -6.03 3.03 -2.90
N VAL A 389 -5.77 2.26 -3.94
CA VAL A 389 -6.68 1.20 -4.41
C VAL A 389 -6.17 -0.14 -3.90
N ALA A 390 -6.97 -0.83 -3.10
CA ALA A 390 -6.63 -2.11 -2.50
C ALA A 390 -7.59 -3.20 -2.95
N SER A 391 -7.10 -4.44 -3.08
CA SER A 391 -7.97 -5.61 -3.28
C SER A 391 -7.60 -6.76 -2.35
N GLY A 392 -8.58 -7.31 -1.63
CA GLY A 392 -8.35 -8.37 -0.64
C GLY A 392 -7.33 -7.94 0.42
N ILE A 393 -6.27 -8.73 0.60
CA ILE A 393 -5.19 -8.41 1.55
C ILE A 393 -4.33 -7.21 1.16
N GLY A 394 -4.44 -6.73 -0.09
CA GLY A 394 -3.77 -5.50 -0.51
C GLY A 394 -4.19 -4.25 0.28
N ILE A 395 -5.07 -4.37 1.27
CA ILE A 395 -5.36 -3.32 2.25
C ILE A 395 -4.20 -3.10 3.24
N THR A 396 -3.43 -4.13 3.62
CA THR A 396 -2.37 -3.98 4.62
C THR A 396 -1.26 -2.97 4.25
N PRO A 397 -0.76 -2.93 3.01
CA PRO A 397 0.22 -1.92 2.59
C PRO A 397 -0.43 -0.52 2.52
N ALA A 398 -1.69 -0.43 2.07
CA ALA A 398 -2.43 0.83 2.05
C ALA A 398 -2.61 1.39 3.48
N LEU A 399 -2.90 0.53 4.46
CA LEU A 399 -2.99 0.94 5.87
C LEU A 399 -1.65 1.40 6.45
N SER A 400 -0.57 0.72 6.08
CA SER A 400 0.79 1.15 6.42
C SER A 400 1.07 2.57 5.91
N ILE A 401 0.60 2.92 4.71
CA ILE A 401 0.73 4.27 4.13
C ILE A 401 -0.19 5.28 4.81
N ILE A 402 -1.45 4.90 5.10
CA ILE A 402 -2.40 5.74 5.84
C ILE A 402 -1.83 6.09 7.20
N GLN A 403 -1.38 5.11 7.96
CA GLN A 403 -0.71 5.33 9.23
C GLN A 403 0.50 6.27 9.11
N ALA A 404 1.24 6.17 8.00
CA ALA A 404 2.42 6.98 7.80
C ALA A 404 2.14 8.44 7.49
N HIS A 405 1.13 8.70 6.68
CA HIS A 405 0.93 10.01 6.06
C HIS A 405 -0.42 10.67 6.34
N ARG A 406 -1.32 10.05 7.10
CA ARG A 406 -2.66 10.58 7.42
C ARG A 406 -2.68 12.00 8.02
N GLU A 407 -1.60 12.40 8.68
CA GLU A 407 -1.48 13.75 9.30
C GLU A 407 -0.86 14.79 8.35
N SER A 408 -0.24 14.34 7.25
CA SER A 408 0.57 15.19 6.37
C SER A 408 0.03 15.30 4.95
N ARG A 409 -0.86 14.40 4.54
CA ARG A 409 -1.32 14.19 3.16
C ARG A 409 -2.78 13.74 3.16
N ARG A 410 -3.47 14.02 2.06
CA ARG A 410 -4.85 13.59 1.82
C ARG A 410 -4.84 12.22 1.15
N LEU A 411 -5.38 11.22 1.82
CA LEU A 411 -5.33 9.82 1.39
C LEU A 411 -6.74 9.29 1.16
N ASN A 412 -7.05 8.81 -0.04
CA ASN A 412 -8.36 8.28 -0.36
C ASN A 412 -8.25 6.77 -0.61
N LEU A 413 -8.87 5.97 0.23
CA LEU A 413 -8.87 4.53 0.12
C LEU A 413 -10.06 4.02 -0.70
N ILE A 414 -9.80 3.20 -1.70
CA ILE A 414 -10.77 2.38 -2.41
C ILE A 414 -10.41 0.92 -2.19
N TRP A 415 -11.14 0.23 -1.32
CA TRP A 415 -10.85 -1.16 -0.99
C TRP A 415 -11.93 -2.12 -1.49
N ALA A 416 -11.57 -3.07 -2.34
CA ALA A 416 -12.46 -4.14 -2.77
C ALA A 416 -12.21 -5.42 -1.97
N VAL A 417 -13.23 -5.90 -1.24
CA VAL A 417 -13.13 -7.06 -0.35
C VAL A 417 -14.29 -8.04 -0.58
N ARG A 418 -14.03 -9.34 -0.40
CA ARG A 418 -15.02 -10.43 -0.54
C ARG A 418 -15.35 -11.11 0.78
N ASP A 419 -14.41 -11.17 1.72
CA ASP A 419 -14.64 -11.83 3.01
C ASP A 419 -15.23 -10.84 4.01
N ALA A 420 -16.38 -11.18 4.59
CA ALA A 420 -17.05 -10.39 5.63
C ALA A 420 -16.22 -10.35 6.91
N ALA A 421 -15.60 -11.47 7.32
CA ALA A 421 -14.80 -11.53 8.54
C ALA A 421 -13.55 -10.64 8.44
N MET A 422 -12.95 -10.55 7.25
CA MET A 422 -11.84 -9.63 6.98
C MET A 422 -12.30 -8.18 7.06
N LEU A 423 -13.45 -7.86 6.46
CA LEU A 423 -14.01 -6.51 6.50
C LEU A 423 -14.29 -6.06 7.93
N GLU A 424 -15.03 -6.87 8.69
CA GLU A 424 -15.36 -6.61 10.10
C GLU A 424 -14.10 -6.41 10.94
N PHE A 425 -13.15 -7.34 10.81
CA PHE A 425 -11.87 -7.27 11.52
C PHE A 425 -11.14 -5.95 11.28
N PHE A 426 -10.97 -5.56 10.02
CA PHE A 426 -10.26 -4.34 9.70
C PHE A 426 -11.05 -3.10 10.14
N LEU A 427 -12.37 -3.07 10.01
CA LEU A 427 -13.16 -1.93 10.47
C LEU A 427 -13.02 -1.67 11.98
N GLU A 428 -12.82 -2.72 12.78
CA GLU A 428 -12.58 -2.61 14.22
C GLU A 428 -11.17 -2.10 14.58
N HIS A 429 -10.17 -2.35 13.73
CA HIS A 429 -8.74 -2.17 14.07
C HIS A 429 -7.99 -1.19 13.16
N MET A 430 -8.67 -0.48 12.25
CA MET A 430 -8.03 0.43 11.29
C MET A 430 -8.01 1.90 11.72
N TYR A 431 -7.00 2.63 11.25
CA TYR A 431 -6.87 4.07 11.35
C TYR A 431 -7.57 4.80 10.19
N LEU A 432 -8.89 4.66 10.06
CA LEU A 432 -9.62 5.29 8.95
C LEU A 432 -10.12 6.70 9.26
N ASP A 433 -9.90 7.21 10.47
CA ASP A 433 -10.22 8.60 10.82
C ASP A 433 -9.11 9.53 10.31
N HIS A 434 -9.27 10.04 9.08
CA HIS A 434 -8.35 10.97 8.43
C HIS A 434 -9.07 11.75 7.33
N ASP A 435 -8.40 12.79 6.83
CA ASP A 435 -8.90 13.72 5.82
C ASP A 435 -8.91 13.05 4.44
N GLY A 436 -9.85 12.13 4.24
CA GLY A 436 -9.86 11.22 3.10
C GLY A 436 -11.07 10.30 3.03
N TRP A 437 -11.52 10.00 1.81
CA TRP A 437 -12.61 9.06 1.60
C TRP A 437 -12.14 7.61 1.77
N ASN A 438 -12.84 6.82 2.56
CA ASN A 438 -12.58 5.40 2.76
C ASN A 438 -13.73 4.57 2.19
N LEU A 439 -13.67 4.29 0.89
CA LEU A 439 -14.71 3.59 0.14
C LEU A 439 -14.42 2.09 0.07
N ILE A 440 -15.24 1.30 0.74
CA ILE A 440 -15.08 -0.15 0.84
C ILE A 440 -16.16 -0.84 0.02
N PHE A 441 -15.76 -1.49 -1.07
CA PHE A 441 -16.62 -2.22 -1.97
C PHE A 441 -16.69 -3.70 -1.56
N TYR A 442 -17.80 -4.08 -0.93
CA TYR A 442 -18.07 -5.45 -0.53
C TYR A 442 -18.69 -6.24 -1.69
N THR A 443 -17.94 -7.26 -2.13
CA THR A 443 -18.30 -8.13 -3.26
C THR A 443 -18.60 -9.56 -2.83
N GLY A 444 -18.66 -9.82 -1.53
CA GLY A 444 -18.98 -11.12 -0.96
C GLY A 444 -20.48 -11.41 -0.97
N CYS A 445 -20.82 -12.68 -0.76
CA CYS A 445 -22.21 -13.15 -0.74
C CYS A 445 -22.79 -13.24 0.69
N LYS A 446 -21.94 -13.16 1.73
CA LYS A 446 -22.42 -13.21 3.11
C LYS A 446 -23.07 -11.87 3.46
N PRO A 447 -24.24 -11.86 4.14
CA PRO A 447 -24.82 -10.60 4.60
C PRO A 447 -23.87 -9.94 5.61
N LEU A 448 -23.74 -8.62 5.51
CA LEU A 448 -23.03 -7.82 6.51
C LEU A 448 -23.98 -7.45 7.63
N ILE A 449 -23.42 -7.05 8.76
CA ILE A 449 -24.19 -6.47 9.87
C ILE A 449 -24.84 -5.16 9.36
N PRO A 450 -26.16 -4.96 9.48
CA PRO A 450 -26.85 -3.76 8.95
C PRO A 450 -26.23 -2.43 9.39
N ALA A 451 -25.70 -2.37 10.62
CA ALA A 451 -25.01 -1.19 11.16
C ALA A 451 -23.79 -0.75 10.31
N LEU A 452 -23.16 -1.65 9.56
CA LEU A 452 -22.02 -1.32 8.68
C LEU A 452 -22.47 -0.63 7.38
N GLU A 453 -23.71 -0.84 6.96
CA GLU A 453 -24.28 -0.24 5.76
C GLU A 453 -24.76 1.20 6.01
N GLU A 454 -25.03 1.54 7.28
CA GLU A 454 -25.56 2.83 7.72
C GLU A 454 -24.50 3.75 8.36
N LEU A 455 -23.21 3.39 8.30
CA LEU A 455 -22.12 4.19 8.87
C LEU A 455 -22.06 5.58 8.25
N ASN A 456 -22.47 6.60 9.00
CA ASN A 456 -22.45 7.99 8.59
C ASN A 456 -21.10 8.68 8.86
N THR A 457 -20.03 8.12 8.31
CA THR A 457 -18.66 8.65 8.43
C THR A 457 -17.99 8.76 7.05
N ASN A 458 -16.73 9.20 7.03
CA ASN A 458 -15.84 9.12 5.87
C ASN A 458 -15.56 7.66 5.43
N VAL A 459 -15.97 6.66 6.22
CA VAL A 459 -15.92 5.23 5.89
C VAL A 459 -17.26 4.76 5.35
N ARG A 460 -17.27 4.23 4.12
CA ARG A 460 -18.50 3.78 3.46
C ARG A 460 -18.37 2.37 2.92
N VAL A 461 -19.29 1.51 3.33
CA VAL A 461 -19.40 0.14 2.81
C VAL A 461 -20.47 0.10 1.72
N ILE A 462 -20.05 -0.22 0.50
CA ILE A 462 -20.89 -0.22 -0.70
C ILE A 462 -20.96 -1.65 -1.24
N LYS A 463 -22.17 -2.15 -1.49
CA LYS A 463 -22.37 -3.46 -2.11
C LYS A 463 -22.05 -3.42 -3.60
N GLY A 464 -21.29 -4.41 -4.06
CA GLY A 464 -20.96 -4.58 -5.48
C GLY A 464 -19.53 -4.19 -5.83
N ARG A 465 -19.22 -4.19 -7.12
CA ARG A 465 -17.87 -3.92 -7.63
C ARG A 465 -17.68 -2.42 -7.85
N PRO A 466 -16.48 -1.87 -7.57
CA PRO A 466 -16.19 -0.47 -7.83
C PRO A 466 -16.17 -0.19 -9.33
N ASN A 467 -16.86 0.87 -9.76
CA ASN A 467 -16.66 1.45 -11.08
C ASN A 467 -15.58 2.54 -11.00
N LEU A 468 -14.31 2.14 -11.10
CA LEU A 468 -13.15 3.02 -10.92
C LEU A 468 -13.16 4.22 -11.88
N LYS A 469 -13.73 4.06 -13.09
CA LYS A 469 -13.86 5.14 -14.09
C LYS A 469 -14.83 6.26 -13.67
N ILE A 470 -15.68 5.99 -12.68
CA ILE A 470 -16.59 6.98 -12.09
C ILE A 470 -16.02 7.45 -10.75
N VAL A 471 -15.65 6.50 -9.89
CA VAL A 471 -15.25 6.79 -8.51
C VAL A 471 -14.01 7.68 -8.44
N ILE A 472 -12.96 7.38 -9.22
CA ILE A 472 -11.71 8.14 -9.16
C ILE A 472 -11.89 9.60 -9.59
N PRO A 473 -12.46 9.89 -10.78
CA PRO A 473 -12.72 11.27 -11.19
C PRO A 473 -13.66 12.02 -10.23
N ASN A 474 -14.61 11.32 -9.63
CA ASN A 474 -15.50 11.92 -8.65
C ASN A 474 -14.77 12.32 -7.36
N ILE A 475 -13.85 11.49 -6.86
CA ILE A 475 -13.03 11.83 -5.69
C ILE A 475 -12.20 13.08 -5.98
N ILE A 476 -11.53 13.11 -7.14
CA ILE A 476 -10.73 14.28 -7.57
C ILE A 476 -11.63 15.51 -7.66
N TYR A 477 -12.78 15.39 -8.34
CA TYR A 477 -13.76 16.47 -8.45
C TYR A 477 -14.19 16.99 -7.08
N GLY A 478 -14.60 16.12 -6.16
CA GLY A 478 -15.08 16.55 -4.84
C GLY A 478 -14.02 17.28 -4.02
N ILE A 479 -12.77 16.83 -4.09
CA ILE A 479 -11.65 17.45 -3.38
C ILE A 479 -11.26 18.79 -4.03
N GLU A 480 -11.05 18.81 -5.34
CA GLU A 480 -10.60 20.02 -6.06
C GLU A 480 -11.71 21.09 -6.20
N SER A 481 -12.98 20.70 -6.11
CA SER A 481 -14.11 21.64 -6.07
C SER A 481 -14.57 21.98 -4.65
N SER A 482 -13.97 21.38 -3.63
CA SER A 482 -14.38 21.48 -2.22
C SER A 482 -15.85 21.10 -1.96
N VAL A 483 -16.42 20.21 -2.79
CA VAL A 483 -17.80 19.74 -2.67
C VAL A 483 -17.83 18.34 -2.05
N GLY A 484 -18.51 18.19 -0.90
CA GLY A 484 -18.65 16.90 -0.23
C GLY A 484 -17.31 16.37 0.31
N LEU A 485 -16.56 17.24 0.99
CA LEU A 485 -15.26 16.92 1.57
C LEU A 485 -15.37 15.85 2.67
N PRO A 486 -14.48 14.84 2.70
CA PRO A 486 -14.56 13.75 3.68
C PRO A 486 -14.38 14.22 5.13
N GLU A 487 -13.61 15.30 5.37
CA GLU A 487 -13.42 15.91 6.69
C GLU A 487 -14.74 16.28 7.37
N THR A 488 -15.74 16.69 6.61
CA THR A 488 -17.06 17.06 7.15
C THR A 488 -17.80 15.88 7.78
N TYR A 489 -17.33 14.65 7.54
CA TYR A 489 -17.92 13.40 8.02
C TYR A 489 -17.01 12.64 8.99
N THR A 490 -15.93 13.25 9.51
CA THR A 490 -15.07 12.61 10.52
C THR A 490 -15.59 12.88 11.95
N PRO A 491 -15.60 11.88 12.85
CA PRO A 491 -16.01 12.08 14.24
C PRO A 491 -15.16 13.12 15.00
N SER A 492 -13.86 13.21 14.71
CA SER A 492 -12.93 14.15 15.32
C SER A 492 -13.24 15.61 14.95
N GLU A 493 -13.52 15.92 13.68
CA GLU A 493 -13.87 17.29 13.26
C GLU A 493 -15.25 17.71 13.76
N MET A 494 -16.22 16.79 13.83
CA MET A 494 -17.49 17.06 14.52
C MET A 494 -17.29 17.45 15.98
N ALA A 495 -16.36 16.79 16.69
CA ALA A 495 -16.04 17.14 18.08
C ALA A 495 -15.30 18.48 18.21
N LYS A 496 -14.38 18.80 17.28
CA LYS A 496 -13.70 20.11 17.24
C LYS A 496 -14.68 21.23 16.90
N MET A 497 -15.52 21.04 15.88
CA MET A 497 -16.55 22.00 15.47
C MET A 497 -17.54 22.24 16.60
N ARG A 498 -17.94 21.19 17.33
CA ARG A 498 -18.77 21.33 18.53
C ARG A 498 -18.12 22.25 19.57
N THR A 499 -16.81 22.10 19.77
CA THR A 499 -16.04 22.92 20.72
C THR A 499 -15.97 24.38 20.25
N LEU A 500 -15.62 24.60 18.98
CA LEU A 500 -15.57 25.94 18.36
C LEU A 500 -16.93 26.63 18.35
N LEU A 501 -18.00 25.90 18.04
CA LEU A 501 -19.36 26.43 18.05
C LEU A 501 -19.79 26.78 19.49
N SER A 502 -19.44 25.94 20.48
CA SER A 502 -19.72 26.23 21.89
C SER A 502 -18.98 27.47 22.40
N GLU A 503 -17.74 27.68 21.96
CA GLU A 503 -16.96 28.89 22.25
C GLU A 503 -17.59 30.12 21.58
N ARG A 504 -17.95 30.02 20.30
CA ARG A 504 -18.61 31.11 19.56
C ARG A 504 -19.97 31.47 20.14
N MET A 505 -20.76 30.48 20.58
CA MET A 505 -22.01 30.70 21.30
C MET A 505 -21.78 31.49 22.58
N ARG A 506 -20.73 31.16 23.34
CA ARG A 506 -20.37 31.86 24.58
C ARG A 506 -19.89 33.29 24.35
N GLU A 507 -19.19 33.55 23.25
CA GLU A 507 -18.79 34.90 22.84
C GLU A 507 -20.02 35.76 22.51
N LEU A 508 -20.93 35.23 21.69
CA LEU A 508 -22.14 35.94 21.28
C LEU A 508 -23.11 36.16 22.44
N ASP A 509 -23.19 35.23 23.40
CA ASP A 509 -23.95 35.42 24.64
C ASP A 509 -23.40 36.57 25.51
N GLY A 510 -22.11 36.89 25.39
CA GLY A 510 -21.48 38.03 26.06
C GLY A 510 -21.78 39.39 25.43
N MET A 511 -22.30 39.43 24.20
CA MET A 511 -22.65 40.66 23.49
C MET A 511 -24.10 41.06 23.81
N ILE A 512 -24.28 42.22 24.45
CA ILE A 512 -25.59 42.71 24.92
C ILE A 512 -26.40 43.37 23.77
N ASP A 513 -25.71 43.84 22.73
CA ASP A 513 -26.29 44.65 21.65
C ASP A 513 -26.90 43.83 20.49
N LEU A 514 -26.75 42.51 20.52
CA LEU A 514 -27.25 41.60 19.47
C LEU A 514 -28.55 40.93 19.92
N THR A 515 -29.56 40.90 19.05
CA THR A 515 -30.80 40.17 19.33
C THR A 515 -30.57 38.65 19.21
N SER A 516 -31.44 37.84 19.83
CA SER A 516 -31.35 36.38 19.75
C SER A 516 -31.39 35.85 18.31
N ASN A 517 -32.10 36.54 17.42
CA ASN A 517 -32.18 36.19 16.00
C ASN A 517 -30.88 36.52 15.26
N ASP A 518 -30.24 37.63 15.58
CA ASP A 518 -28.94 38.01 14.99
C ASP A 518 -27.82 37.05 15.44
N LYS A 519 -27.82 36.66 16.72
CA LYS A 519 -26.90 35.64 17.25
C LYS A 519 -27.10 34.29 16.56
N LEU A 520 -28.35 33.89 16.33
CA LEU A 520 -28.68 32.65 15.62
C LEU A 520 -28.21 32.72 14.16
N ALA A 521 -28.44 33.83 13.47
CA ALA A 521 -27.97 34.04 12.10
C ALA A 521 -26.44 33.99 12.00
N GLU A 522 -25.72 34.59 12.96
CA GLU A 522 -24.26 34.50 13.04
C GLU A 522 -23.76 33.09 13.30
N LEU A 523 -24.41 32.33 14.19
CA LEU A 523 -24.05 30.94 14.46
C LEU A 523 -24.32 30.02 13.25
N ILE A 524 -25.42 30.27 12.52
CA ILE A 524 -25.71 29.57 11.27
C ILE A 524 -24.67 29.91 10.21
N ALA A 525 -24.30 31.18 10.06
CA ALA A 525 -23.26 31.62 9.14
C ALA A 525 -21.87 31.06 9.51
N PHE A 526 -21.56 30.97 10.81
CA PHE A 526 -20.33 30.42 11.35
C PHE A 526 -20.23 28.91 11.15
N ALA A 527 -21.30 28.16 11.41
CA ALA A 527 -21.34 26.72 11.11
C ALA A 527 -21.18 26.49 9.60
N LYS A 528 -21.89 27.28 8.78
CA LYS A 528 -21.83 27.20 7.31
C LYS A 528 -20.45 27.55 6.75
N SER A 529 -19.74 28.53 7.32
CA SER A 529 -18.39 28.90 6.89
C SER A 529 -17.35 27.81 7.20
N HIS A 530 -17.64 26.94 8.17
CA HIS A 530 -16.84 25.75 8.50
C HIS A 530 -17.36 24.48 7.81
N GLY A 531 -18.34 24.59 6.92
CA GLY A 531 -18.84 23.47 6.12
C GLY A 531 -19.88 22.58 6.82
N PHE A 532 -20.46 23.03 7.93
CA PHE A 532 -21.45 22.28 8.70
C PHE A 532 -22.83 22.95 8.68
N LEU A 533 -23.88 22.13 8.78
CA LEU A 533 -25.24 22.63 8.96
C LEU A 533 -25.52 22.80 10.46
N PHE A 534 -25.92 24.00 10.88
CA PHE A 534 -26.04 24.35 12.30
C PHE A 534 -26.99 23.42 13.09
N THR A 535 -28.10 23.01 12.48
CA THR A 535 -29.07 22.08 13.11
C THR A 535 -28.50 20.68 13.33
N GLU A 536 -27.53 20.25 12.51
CA GLU A 536 -26.86 18.96 12.67
C GLU A 536 -25.97 18.95 13.92
N ILE A 537 -25.20 20.01 14.14
CA ILE A 537 -24.34 20.15 15.32
C ILE A 537 -25.19 20.28 16.59
N LEU A 538 -26.30 21.04 16.53
CA LEU A 538 -27.23 21.17 17.67
C LEU A 538 -27.83 19.82 18.08
N SER A 539 -28.30 19.01 17.12
CA SER A 539 -28.88 17.68 17.42
C SER A 539 -27.87 16.73 18.07
N ASP A 540 -26.60 16.82 17.67
CA ASP A 540 -25.48 16.06 18.23
C ASP A 540 -25.09 16.56 19.64
N MET A 541 -25.14 17.88 19.88
CA MET A 541 -24.98 18.46 21.23
C MET A 541 -26.11 18.04 22.18
N GLU A 542 -27.35 17.98 21.70
CA GLU A 542 -28.52 17.57 22.48
C GLU A 542 -28.48 16.09 22.86
N THR A 543 -28.13 15.20 21.92
CA THR A 543 -28.00 13.76 22.18
C THR A 543 -26.88 13.44 23.17
N GLN A 544 -25.77 14.18 23.15
CA GLN A 544 -24.71 14.06 24.15
C GLN A 544 -25.09 14.63 25.52
N ASN A 545 -25.82 15.74 25.57
CA ASN A 545 -26.33 16.29 26.83
C ASN A 545 -27.38 15.37 27.46
N MET A 546 -28.22 14.71 26.66
CA MET A 546 -29.13 13.67 27.12
C MET A 546 -28.37 12.44 27.65
N SER A 547 -27.33 12.00 26.94
CA SER A 547 -26.46 10.88 27.39
C SER A 547 -25.71 11.21 28.68
N ARG A 548 -25.19 12.43 28.84
CA ARG A 548 -24.54 12.92 30.08
C ARG A 548 -25.53 13.06 31.23
N ARG A 549 -26.77 13.51 30.98
CA ARG A 549 -27.83 13.55 32.00
C ARG A 549 -28.20 12.14 32.45
N ASN A 550 -28.31 11.18 31.53
CA ASN A 550 -28.61 9.78 31.87
C ASN A 550 -27.48 9.11 32.65
N LEU A 551 -26.21 9.36 32.29
CA LEU A 551 -25.04 8.90 33.06
C LEU A 551 -24.98 9.51 34.47
N ASN A 552 -25.33 10.80 34.62
CA ASN A 552 -25.40 11.45 35.92
C ASN A 552 -26.59 10.95 36.77
N ILE A 553 -27.68 10.50 36.13
CA ILE A 553 -28.82 9.87 36.81
C ILE A 553 -28.46 8.46 37.26
N GLU A 554 -27.82 7.63 36.42
CA GLU A 554 -27.32 6.31 36.81
C GLU A 554 -26.27 6.41 37.94
N GLN A 555 -25.37 7.40 37.90
CA GLN A 555 -24.41 7.63 39.00
C GLN A 555 -25.08 8.15 40.28
N ALA A 556 -26.17 8.93 40.17
CA ALA A 556 -26.94 9.36 41.34
C ALA A 556 -27.73 8.19 41.95
N ASP A 557 -28.27 7.30 41.13
CA ASP A 557 -28.95 6.07 41.57
C ASP A 557 -27.97 5.08 42.22
N ASP A 558 -26.75 4.93 41.67
CA ASP A 558 -25.68 4.13 42.29
C ASP A 558 -25.26 4.73 43.64
N SER A 559 -25.17 6.05 43.76
CA SER A 559 -24.84 6.76 45.00
C SER A 559 -25.95 6.67 46.06
N ILE A 560 -27.22 6.66 45.63
CA ILE A 560 -28.38 6.45 46.52
C ILE A 560 -28.43 4.98 46.95
N SER A 561 -28.11 4.04 46.06
CA SER A 561 -28.04 2.61 46.39
C SER A 561 -26.92 2.29 47.38
N SER A 562 -25.76 2.97 47.30
CA SER A 562 -24.68 2.83 48.26
C SER A 562 -25.04 3.43 49.63
N LEU A 563 -25.72 4.58 49.66
CA LEU A 563 -26.19 5.21 50.91
C LEU A 563 -27.31 4.39 51.60
N LEU A 564 -28.16 3.71 50.83
CA LEU A 564 -29.17 2.79 51.36
C LEU A 564 -28.57 1.45 51.83
N SER A 565 -27.36 1.09 51.36
CA SER A 565 -26.63 -0.10 51.82
C SER A 565 -25.84 0.14 53.12
N GLU A 566 -25.48 1.40 53.42
CA GLU A 566 -24.76 1.79 54.63
C GLU A 566 -25.67 2.14 55.82
N SER A 567 -26.98 2.37 55.61
CA SER A 567 -27.91 2.76 56.70
C SER A 567 -28.39 1.59 57.59
N ASN A 568 -27.79 0.39 57.50
CA ASN A 568 -28.27 -0.79 58.22
C ASN A 568 -27.22 -1.50 59.09
N LYS A 569 -26.24 -0.75 59.62
CA LYS A 569 -25.33 -1.24 60.68
C LYS A 569 -25.05 -0.16 61.73
N ASN A 570 -25.78 -0.27 62.84
CA ASN A 570 -25.46 0.05 64.24
C ASN A 570 -24.84 1.42 64.64
N GLU A 571 -25.62 2.18 65.41
CA GLU A 571 -25.19 3.05 66.53
C GLU A 571 -24.81 2.23 67.80
N PRO A 572 -24.28 2.81 68.90
CA PRO A 572 -23.43 4.00 69.08
C PRO A 572 -22.18 3.74 69.97
N ASP A 573 -21.21 4.67 70.03
CA ASP A 573 -20.66 5.23 71.28
C ASP A 573 -19.44 6.17 71.10
N THR A 574 -19.54 7.34 71.75
CA THR A 574 -18.49 8.26 72.27
C THR A 574 -17.59 9.10 71.34
N ALA A 575 -17.50 10.40 71.68
CA ALA A 575 -16.67 11.48 71.11
C ALA A 575 -15.38 11.71 71.95
N PRO A 576 -14.50 12.72 71.71
CA PRO A 576 -14.43 13.75 70.64
C PRO A 576 -12.99 14.04 70.08
N ASP A 577 -12.91 15.10 69.27
CA ASP A 577 -11.75 15.98 68.94
C ASP A 577 -10.90 15.71 67.68
N HIS A 578 -11.09 16.55 66.63
CA HIS A 578 -10.13 17.60 66.20
C HIS A 578 -10.50 18.25 64.83
N GLU A 579 -10.63 19.59 64.87
CA GLU A 579 -10.31 20.68 63.93
C GLU A 579 -10.42 20.60 62.37
N ALA A 580 -10.86 21.75 61.82
CA ALA A 580 -11.33 22.14 60.46
C ALA A 580 -10.20 22.29 59.36
N PRO A 581 -10.35 22.86 58.10
CA PRO A 581 -11.41 23.75 57.55
C PRO A 581 -11.77 23.72 56.02
N HIS A 582 -12.86 24.44 55.69
CA HIS A 582 -13.21 25.26 54.49
C HIS A 582 -12.78 24.91 53.05
N SER A 583 -13.76 24.54 52.18
CA SER A 583 -13.64 24.68 50.70
C SER A 583 -14.98 24.81 49.90
N SER A 584 -16.04 25.41 50.45
CA SER A 584 -17.38 25.39 49.81
C SER A 584 -17.80 26.64 48.98
N ARG A 585 -16.90 27.56 48.64
CA ARG A 585 -17.28 28.84 47.97
C ARG A 585 -17.11 28.90 46.44
N SER A 586 -16.40 27.98 45.79
CA SER A 586 -16.18 28.05 44.32
C SER A 586 -17.27 27.35 43.48
N ASN A 587 -17.95 26.32 44.02
CA ASN A 587 -18.95 25.55 43.28
C ASN A 587 -20.31 26.25 43.07
N ARG A 588 -20.59 27.33 43.82
CA ARG A 588 -21.87 28.04 43.73
C ARG A 588 -21.94 29.05 42.57
N LYS A 589 -20.80 29.50 42.04
CA LYS A 589 -20.74 30.39 40.86
C LYS A 589 -20.86 29.64 39.53
N ARG A 590 -20.39 28.39 39.43
CA ARG A 590 -20.54 27.56 38.22
C ARG A 590 -21.98 27.12 37.96
N ARG A 591 -22.74 26.75 39.00
CA ARG A 591 -24.15 26.35 38.89
C ARG A 591 -25.11 27.46 38.41
N ARG A 592 -24.72 28.74 38.52
CA ARG A 592 -25.56 29.88 38.10
C ARG A 592 -25.42 30.22 36.61
N GLY A 593 -24.33 29.80 35.96
CA GLY A 593 -24.13 29.94 34.52
C GLY A 593 -24.93 28.92 33.70
N ASP A 594 -24.95 27.66 34.16
CA ASP A 594 -25.65 26.56 33.47
C ASP A 594 -27.18 26.71 33.47
N LEU A 595 -27.77 27.37 34.48
CA LEU A 595 -29.22 27.58 34.54
C LEU A 595 -29.73 28.61 33.52
N ARG A 596 -28.89 29.55 33.05
CA ARG A 596 -29.28 30.57 32.06
C ARG A 596 -29.20 30.08 30.61
N ALA A 597 -28.30 29.15 30.30
CA ALA A 597 -28.22 28.52 28.97
C ALA A 597 -29.46 27.67 28.65
N THR A 598 -30.09 27.07 29.67
CA THR A 598 -31.36 26.33 29.52
C THR A 598 -32.56 27.21 29.19
N THR A 599 -32.54 28.51 29.52
CA THR A 599 -33.65 29.44 29.26
C THR A 599 -33.71 29.86 27.79
N VAL A 600 -32.55 30.02 27.14
CA VAL A 600 -32.44 30.37 25.70
C VAL A 600 -32.91 29.19 24.83
N LEU A 601 -32.54 27.96 25.18
CA LEU A 601 -33.01 26.75 24.50
C LEU A 601 -34.53 26.53 24.63
N HIS A 602 -35.14 26.97 25.74
CA HIS A 602 -36.58 26.89 25.92
C HIS A 602 -37.36 27.93 25.10
N GLN A 603 -36.80 29.14 24.92
CA GLN A 603 -37.42 30.21 24.10
C GLN A 603 -37.30 29.94 22.59
N ILE A 604 -36.23 29.29 22.13
CA ILE A 604 -36.08 28.83 20.74
C ILE A 604 -37.12 27.75 20.40
N ARG A 605 -37.47 26.90 21.38
CA ARG A 605 -38.49 25.85 21.25
C ARG A 605 -39.90 26.39 21.06
N GLU A 606 -40.22 27.54 21.66
CA GLU A 606 -41.52 28.20 21.48
C GLU A 606 -41.61 28.95 20.14
N TYR A 607 -40.50 29.47 19.61
CA TYR A 607 -40.49 30.16 18.31
C TYR A 607 -40.65 29.18 17.13
N GLY A 608 -39.96 28.03 17.16
CA GLY A 608 -40.10 26.99 16.14
C GLY A 608 -41.43 26.23 16.17
N ALA A 609 -42.11 26.21 17.32
CA ALA A 609 -43.46 25.64 17.44
C ALA A 609 -44.54 26.53 16.79
N ASN A 610 -44.34 27.85 16.79
CA ASN A 610 -45.29 28.80 16.21
C ASN A 610 -45.22 28.88 14.67
N GLU A 611 -44.06 28.62 14.04
CA GLU A 611 -43.96 28.49 12.57
C GLU A 611 -44.61 27.18 12.07
N ALA A 612 -44.46 26.07 12.81
CA ALA A 612 -45.02 24.78 12.44
C ALA A 612 -46.57 24.73 12.52
N GLN A 613 -47.19 25.58 13.34
CA GLN A 613 -48.64 25.71 13.44
C GLN A 613 -49.25 26.56 12.32
N GLN A 614 -48.48 27.40 11.62
CA GLN A 614 -48.98 28.24 10.53
C GLN A 614 -48.95 27.53 9.16
N GLU A 615 -48.15 26.47 9.01
CA GLU A 615 -48.09 25.64 7.79
C GLU A 615 -48.98 24.38 7.82
N GLN A 616 -49.59 24.01 8.96
CA GLN A 616 -50.43 22.80 9.08
C GLN A 616 -51.96 23.03 8.96
N ASP A 617 -52.43 24.28 8.90
CA ASP A 617 -53.87 24.58 8.72
C ASP A 617 -54.36 24.51 7.25
N PHE A 618 -53.48 24.19 6.29
CA PHE A 618 -53.83 23.99 4.88
C PHE A 618 -53.49 22.56 4.41
N GLY A 619 -54.22 21.55 4.89
CA GLY A 619 -54.13 20.23 4.25
C GLY A 619 -54.60 19.02 5.04
N LEU A 620 -55.85 19.00 5.52
CA LEU A 620 -56.50 17.76 5.94
C LEU A 620 -57.88 17.62 5.29
N SER A 621 -58.01 16.69 4.35
CA SER A 621 -59.18 15.79 4.26
C SER A 621 -58.94 14.66 3.24
N HIS A 622 -58.69 13.43 3.70
CA HIS A 622 -59.58 12.27 3.46
C HIS A 622 -58.98 10.94 3.99
N GLU A 623 -59.83 10.22 4.73
CA GLU A 623 -59.94 8.75 4.93
C GLU A 623 -58.74 7.97 5.51
N SER A 624 -58.76 7.50 6.76
CA SER A 624 -59.63 6.53 7.47
C SER A 624 -59.50 5.06 7.04
N LEU A 625 -59.29 4.19 8.05
CA LEU A 625 -59.86 2.84 8.29
C LEU A 625 -58.89 1.64 8.51
N LEU A 626 -58.93 1.15 9.77
CA LEU A 626 -59.10 -0.25 10.24
C LEU A 626 -57.95 -1.03 10.93
N ARG A 627 -58.28 -1.44 12.18
CA ARG A 627 -58.07 -2.74 12.89
C ARG A 627 -56.63 -3.24 13.10
N GLY A 628 -56.22 -3.84 14.23
CA GLY A 628 -56.89 -4.40 15.41
C GLY A 628 -56.14 -5.68 15.86
N GLU A 629 -56.13 -5.96 17.18
CA GLU A 629 -55.76 -7.25 17.85
C GLU A 629 -54.25 -7.64 17.94
N SER A 630 -53.68 -8.35 18.94
CA SER A 630 -54.13 -8.96 20.21
C SER A 630 -52.91 -9.45 21.04
N ALA A 631 -52.97 -9.23 22.37
CA ALA A 631 -52.64 -10.07 23.54
C ALA A 631 -51.40 -11.01 23.69
N SER A 632 -50.65 -10.74 24.78
CA SER A 632 -50.26 -11.59 25.94
C SER A 632 -49.53 -12.96 25.80
N SER A 633 -48.42 -13.13 26.53
CA SER A 633 -48.37 -13.91 27.80
C SER A 633 -46.92 -14.17 28.29
N LEU A 634 -46.70 -13.99 29.60
CA LEU A 634 -45.42 -14.15 30.29
C LEU A 634 -45.67 -15.00 31.54
N ARG A 635 -44.93 -16.11 31.69
CA ARG A 635 -44.77 -16.84 32.97
C ARG A 635 -43.48 -17.64 32.96
N ARG A 636 -42.60 -17.44 33.94
CA ARG A 636 -41.70 -18.48 34.43
C ARG A 636 -41.41 -18.32 35.93
N ARG A 637 -41.55 -19.45 36.62
CA ARG A 637 -41.13 -19.77 38.00
C ARG A 637 -39.60 -19.85 38.09
N GLY A 638 -39.07 -19.50 39.26
CA GLY A 638 -37.69 -19.81 39.68
C GLY A 638 -37.57 -21.15 40.43
N SER A 639 -36.32 -21.59 40.64
CA SER A 639 -35.88 -22.43 41.76
C SER A 639 -34.35 -22.67 41.74
N TYR A 640 -33.70 -22.18 42.81
CA TYR A 640 -32.58 -22.70 43.62
C TYR A 640 -31.22 -23.16 43.06
N ALA A 641 -30.23 -22.89 43.92
CA ALA A 641 -28.78 -22.87 43.78
C ALA A 641 -28.07 -24.16 44.22
N SER A 642 -26.79 -24.29 43.84
CA SER A 642 -25.71 -24.86 44.67
C SER A 642 -24.33 -24.47 44.12
N GLU A 643 -23.47 -23.94 44.99
CA GLU A 643 -22.08 -23.56 44.77
C GLU A 643 -21.13 -24.77 44.70
N SER A 644 -20.03 -24.65 43.93
CA SER A 644 -18.71 -25.16 44.34
C SER A 644 -17.59 -24.56 43.49
N SER A 645 -16.58 -24.03 44.18
CA SER A 645 -15.35 -23.41 43.71
C SER A 645 -14.35 -24.35 43.02
N SER A 646 -13.68 -23.90 41.96
CA SER A 646 -12.25 -24.18 41.70
C SER A 646 -11.68 -23.29 40.60
N ALA A 647 -10.52 -22.69 40.87
CA ALA A 647 -9.80 -21.77 40.01
C ALA A 647 -9.26 -22.46 38.73
N SER A 648 -9.55 -21.85 37.57
CA SER A 648 -8.77 -22.03 36.34
C SER A 648 -8.95 -20.77 35.48
N GLY A 649 -7.84 -20.11 35.15
CA GLY A 649 -7.82 -18.91 34.31
C GLY A 649 -8.36 -19.21 32.90
N VAL A 650 -9.50 -18.62 32.57
CA VAL A 650 -10.10 -18.60 31.24
C VAL A 650 -10.02 -17.16 30.71
N PRO A 651 -9.47 -16.90 29.51
CA PRO A 651 -9.43 -15.55 28.96
C PRO A 651 -10.85 -15.11 28.54
N ASN A 652 -11.34 -14.09 29.23
CA ASN A 652 -12.06 -12.94 28.69
C ASN A 652 -13.21 -13.14 27.67
N LYS A 653 -14.12 -14.09 27.91
CA LYS A 653 -15.45 -14.11 27.24
C LYS A 653 -16.40 -12.98 27.66
N ARG A 654 -16.06 -12.16 28.67
CA ARG A 654 -16.92 -11.09 29.21
C ARG A 654 -16.86 -9.75 28.47
N ARG A 655 -15.93 -9.55 27.53
CA ARG A 655 -15.90 -8.31 26.70
C ARG A 655 -16.92 -8.31 25.56
N PHE A 656 -17.37 -9.49 25.11
CA PHE A 656 -18.34 -9.62 24.02
C PHE A 656 -19.80 -9.36 24.45
N SER A 657 -20.15 -9.56 25.73
CA SER A 657 -21.53 -9.30 26.20
C SER A 657 -21.78 -7.81 26.44
N LEU A 658 -20.79 -7.07 26.95
CA LEU A 658 -20.93 -5.65 27.27
C LEU A 658 -20.96 -4.74 26.03
N LEU A 659 -20.25 -5.11 24.95
CA LEU A 659 -20.30 -4.38 23.68
C LEU A 659 -21.59 -4.67 22.91
N ARG A 660 -22.05 -5.93 22.95
CA ARG A 660 -23.36 -6.33 22.40
C ARG A 660 -24.50 -5.67 23.16
N GLU A 661 -24.43 -5.59 24.49
CA GLU A 661 -25.42 -4.86 25.30
C GLU A 661 -25.33 -3.35 25.08
N SER A 662 -24.14 -2.76 24.94
CA SER A 662 -23.99 -1.33 24.59
C SER A 662 -24.58 -0.98 23.22
N LEU A 663 -24.40 -1.86 22.21
CA LEU A 663 -24.99 -1.70 20.87
C LEU A 663 -26.51 -1.94 20.85
N LEU A 664 -27.03 -2.82 21.71
CA LEU A 664 -28.46 -3.10 21.83
C LEU A 664 -29.21 -2.09 22.72
N ARG A 665 -28.57 -1.51 23.75
CA ARG A 665 -29.20 -0.53 24.67
C ARG A 665 -29.41 0.84 24.00
N ASN A 666 -28.70 1.12 22.90
CA ASN A 666 -28.91 2.29 22.05
C ASN A 666 -30.01 2.10 20.97
N GLN A 667 -30.68 0.95 20.90
CA GLN A 667 -31.75 0.73 19.91
C GLN A 667 -33.11 1.35 20.27
N SER A 668 -33.35 1.79 21.51
CA SER A 668 -34.68 2.22 21.95
C SER A 668 -34.99 3.72 21.85
N ASN A 669 -34.06 4.55 21.36
CA ASN A 669 -34.29 5.98 21.11
C ASN A 669 -33.89 6.35 19.67
N ILE A 670 -34.62 5.82 18.69
CA ILE A 670 -34.46 6.20 17.28
C ILE A 670 -35.33 7.44 17.04
N LEU A 671 -34.71 8.63 17.14
CA LEU A 671 -35.17 9.82 16.41
C LEU A 671 -34.72 9.68 14.94
N PRO A 672 -35.46 10.25 13.96
CA PRO A 672 -35.22 9.98 12.55
C PRO A 672 -33.77 10.30 12.13
N THR A 673 -33.20 9.31 11.45
CA THR A 673 -31.84 9.16 10.95
C THR A 673 -31.32 10.31 10.09
N ARG A 674 -30.07 10.72 10.34
CA ARG A 674 -29.19 11.48 9.43
C ARG A 674 -29.30 10.95 7.99
N SER A 675 -29.84 11.76 7.09
CA SER A 675 -29.99 11.42 5.68
C SER A 675 -28.97 12.17 4.82
N ILE A 676 -28.02 11.46 4.22
CA ILE A 676 -27.04 11.98 3.23
C ILE A 676 -27.73 12.24 1.87
N THR A 677 -29.04 12.48 1.84
CA THR A 677 -29.81 12.45 0.59
C THR A 677 -29.55 13.64 -0.33
N SER A 678 -28.89 14.71 0.14
CA SER A 678 -28.60 15.91 -0.67
C SER A 678 -27.11 16.21 -0.91
N ALA A 679 -26.17 15.49 -0.27
CA ALA A 679 -24.73 15.76 -0.40
C ALA A 679 -24.07 14.96 -1.54
N PHE A 680 -23.04 15.54 -2.17
CA PHE A 680 -22.26 14.88 -3.22
C PHE A 680 -21.66 13.55 -2.73
N LYS A 681 -21.88 12.48 -3.50
CA LYS A 681 -21.41 11.13 -3.19
C LYS A 681 -20.43 10.65 -4.25
N PRO A 682 -19.14 10.45 -3.91
CA PRO A 682 -18.14 10.07 -4.90
C PRO A 682 -18.36 8.67 -5.51
N TRP A 683 -19.12 7.78 -4.86
CA TRP A 683 -19.45 6.46 -5.39
C TRP A 683 -20.66 6.42 -6.34
N GLU A 684 -21.40 7.51 -6.48
CA GLU A 684 -22.55 7.61 -7.38
C GLU A 684 -22.18 8.33 -8.69
N LYS A 685 -22.98 8.16 -9.74
CA LYS A 685 -22.66 8.72 -11.06
C LYS A 685 -22.83 10.25 -11.06
N ASN A 686 -21.73 10.99 -11.24
CA ASN A 686 -21.76 12.43 -11.51
C ASN A 686 -21.43 12.69 -13.00
N LYS A 687 -22.33 13.35 -13.73
CA LYS A 687 -22.15 13.63 -15.16
C LYS A 687 -21.10 14.71 -15.46
N GLY A 688 -20.81 15.60 -14.51
CA GLY A 688 -19.88 16.73 -14.67
C GLY A 688 -18.44 16.46 -14.25
N ALA A 689 -18.21 15.52 -13.32
CA ALA A 689 -16.90 15.28 -12.71
C ALA A 689 -15.81 14.97 -13.74
N ARG A 690 -16.09 14.11 -14.72
CA ARG A 690 -15.12 13.74 -15.76
C ARG A 690 -14.70 14.93 -16.64
N THR A 691 -15.64 15.81 -16.97
CA THR A 691 -15.36 17.01 -17.76
C THR A 691 -14.55 18.01 -16.93
N TYR A 692 -14.88 18.17 -15.65
CA TYR A 692 -14.15 19.02 -14.73
C TYR A 692 -12.69 18.58 -14.57
N VAL A 693 -12.44 17.30 -14.27
CA VAL A 693 -11.07 16.78 -14.08
C VAL A 693 -10.23 16.92 -15.36
N ARG A 694 -10.84 16.81 -16.55
CA ARG A 694 -10.15 17.07 -17.83
C ARG A 694 -9.84 18.56 -18.07
N GLY A 695 -10.55 19.45 -17.39
CA GLY A 695 -10.33 20.89 -17.44
C GLY A 695 -9.36 21.39 -16.37
N LEU A 696 -8.91 20.53 -15.45
CA LEU A 696 -7.87 20.87 -14.48
C LEU A 696 -6.53 21.07 -15.20
N ASP A 697 -5.71 21.96 -14.63
CA ASP A 697 -4.39 22.25 -15.16
C ASP A 697 -3.48 20.99 -15.08
N PRO A 698 -3.01 20.46 -16.22
CA PRO A 698 -2.19 19.26 -16.26
C PRO A 698 -0.78 19.45 -15.72
N ASP A 699 -0.28 20.69 -15.62
CA ASP A 699 1.10 20.95 -15.21
C ASP A 699 1.22 21.34 -13.72
N THR A 700 0.12 21.75 -13.09
CA THR A 700 0.13 22.22 -11.69
C THR A 700 -0.72 21.37 -10.74
N VAL A 701 -1.93 20.96 -11.15
CA VAL A 701 -2.88 20.28 -10.24
C VAL A 701 -2.75 18.77 -10.35
N LEU A 702 -2.90 18.20 -11.55
CA LEU A 702 -2.87 16.75 -11.76
C LEU A 702 -1.55 16.07 -11.34
N PRO A 703 -0.36 16.70 -11.44
CA PRO A 703 0.90 16.13 -10.95
C PRO A 703 0.96 15.98 -9.42
N THR A 704 0.12 16.69 -8.66
CA THR A 704 0.03 16.54 -7.20
C THR A 704 -0.72 15.27 -6.78
N TRP A 705 -1.39 14.61 -7.73
CA TRP A 705 -2.15 13.38 -7.51
C TRP A 705 -1.33 12.14 -7.83
N GLY A 706 -1.47 11.11 -7.00
CA GLY A 706 -0.89 9.78 -7.22
C GLY A 706 -1.90 8.65 -7.01
N ILE A 707 -1.87 7.65 -7.89
CA ILE A 707 -2.64 6.40 -7.74
C ILE A 707 -1.69 5.30 -7.30
N LEU A 708 -2.03 4.62 -6.21
CA LEU A 708 -1.34 3.43 -5.77
C LEU A 708 -2.28 2.23 -5.79
N TYR A 709 -1.88 1.15 -6.47
CA TYR A 709 -2.63 -0.10 -6.47
C TYR A 709 -1.90 -1.21 -5.71
N CYS A 710 -2.53 -1.75 -4.66
CA CYS A 710 -2.05 -2.92 -3.94
C CYS A 710 -2.98 -4.11 -4.21
N GLY A 711 -2.56 -5.05 -5.06
CA GLY A 711 -3.39 -6.20 -5.39
C GLY A 711 -2.91 -7.06 -6.56
N GLY A 712 -3.59 -8.19 -6.76
CA GLY A 712 -3.25 -9.17 -7.80
C GLY A 712 -4.19 -9.18 -9.01
N SER A 713 -5.15 -8.26 -9.12
CA SER A 713 -6.15 -8.29 -10.19
C SER A 713 -5.69 -7.51 -11.42
N ALA A 714 -5.32 -8.25 -12.47
CA ALA A 714 -4.94 -7.65 -13.76
C ALA A 714 -6.02 -6.73 -14.34
N ALA A 715 -7.30 -7.08 -14.20
CA ALA A 715 -8.40 -6.25 -14.68
C ALA A 715 -8.52 -4.90 -13.94
N VAL A 716 -8.21 -4.87 -12.64
CA VAL A 716 -8.17 -3.62 -11.86
C VAL A 716 -6.96 -2.79 -12.28
N GLN A 717 -5.79 -3.44 -12.41
CA GLN A 717 -4.57 -2.78 -12.88
C GLN A 717 -4.76 -2.15 -14.27
N ASP A 718 -5.35 -2.87 -15.22
CA ASP A 718 -5.63 -2.35 -16.57
C ASP A 718 -6.61 -1.16 -16.55
N ALA A 719 -7.62 -1.21 -15.68
CA ALA A 719 -8.58 -0.12 -15.53
C ALA A 719 -7.93 1.14 -14.94
N LEU A 720 -7.08 0.98 -13.93
CA LEU A 720 -6.33 2.08 -13.33
C LEU A 720 -5.29 2.65 -14.32
N GLN A 721 -4.64 1.79 -15.10
CA GLN A 721 -3.69 2.22 -16.13
C GLN A 721 -4.38 3.09 -17.19
N GLN A 722 -5.60 2.73 -17.61
CA GLN A 722 -6.40 3.56 -18.52
C GLN A 722 -6.75 4.93 -17.91
N ILE A 723 -7.02 4.99 -16.60
CA ILE A 723 -7.36 6.23 -15.89
C ILE A 723 -6.12 7.10 -15.74
N SER A 724 -5.01 6.51 -15.32
CA SER A 724 -3.69 7.15 -15.25
C SER A 724 -3.32 7.80 -16.58
N GLU A 725 -3.50 7.09 -17.69
CA GLU A 725 -3.23 7.63 -19.03
C GLU A 725 -4.24 8.68 -19.50
N GLU A 726 -5.49 8.60 -19.06
CA GLU A 726 -6.53 9.56 -19.44
C GLU A 726 -6.32 10.93 -18.78
N TYR A 727 -5.86 10.94 -17.53
CA TYR A 727 -5.71 12.16 -16.71
C TYR A 727 -4.25 12.53 -16.45
N ASP A 728 -3.30 11.81 -17.04
CA ASP A 728 -1.85 11.97 -16.80
C ASP A 728 -1.42 11.92 -15.32
N ILE A 729 -2.13 11.12 -14.52
CA ILE A 729 -1.86 10.92 -13.10
C ILE A 729 -0.86 9.77 -12.93
N SER A 730 0.17 9.94 -12.10
CA SER A 730 1.14 8.88 -11.84
C SER A 730 0.48 7.67 -11.19
N MET A 731 0.82 6.46 -11.65
CA MET A 731 0.30 5.21 -11.12
C MET A 731 1.44 4.26 -10.75
N GLU A 732 1.40 3.76 -9.52
CA GLU A 732 2.31 2.76 -9.00
C GLU A 732 1.53 1.49 -8.65
N VAL A 733 2.14 0.31 -8.88
CA VAL A 733 1.50 -0.98 -8.64
C VAL A 733 2.38 -1.84 -7.75
N GLU A 734 1.79 -2.33 -6.67
CA GLU A 734 2.34 -3.40 -5.87
C GLU A 734 1.56 -4.70 -6.04
N SER A 735 2.28 -5.73 -6.42
CA SER A 735 1.85 -7.10 -6.16
C SER A 735 2.86 -7.73 -5.21
N PHE A 736 2.42 -8.07 -4.00
CA PHE A 736 3.12 -8.97 -3.07
C PHE A 736 3.09 -10.39 -3.70
N ASN A 737 3.74 -10.55 -4.85
CA ASN A 737 3.85 -11.79 -5.65
C ASN A 737 5.16 -12.54 -5.31
N TRP A 738 5.55 -12.53 -4.04
CA TRP A 738 6.66 -13.34 -3.52
C TRP A 738 6.19 -14.78 -3.35
#